data_AF-A0A7C9LR66-F1
#
_entry.id   AF-A0A7C9LR66-F1
#
_cell.length_a   1.000
_cell.length_b   1.000
_cell.length_c   1.000
_cell.angle_alpha   90.00
_cell.angle_beta   90.00
_cell.angle_gamma   90.00
#
_symmetry.space_group_name_H-M   'P 1'
#
loop_
_entity.id
_entity.type
_entity.pdbx_description
1 polymer ?
#
loop_
_entity_poly.entity_id
_entity_poly.type
_entity_poly.pdbx_seq_one_letter_code
_entity_poly.pdbx_strand_id
1 'polypeptide(L)'
;MLETQLRRPAPTTSSQATPTKAATPAVKPAAALPAYVLAELQRNAAKIKGMAGRPNLMASFLNEWIEKHTRERLMNQTVKANLGEHGAAIPGWADGASNGLAGTLLGPAAAQDITSGVTRRLTETRHALGQVGLGNPTGAYQARDTLGSAATSHDVAILKGILGAIPAKDRHAVAAAYAKQNGGKTLSATLGELIRDANQRGPLMALLPPPMNEETLTLDTFLEQLSVGLVYSNQTAEEMNADTVDERRGGNPAAVLKHFGFKAGPLILGRWGFQMRMFTPIPGKAKWAHPIVSFRGTEGVMYDPLGNDAAKAAKAKGGSVAEQAQARQKGVEGTVDTIIGDLSPKQVGWYHVQPNEDLILANLQRLKGKAISTGHSLGGAIAQLVPALHPEYFGSVVTFQAANIDKAEVAKMRQHNAGQADPVLARHYRVEGDIVPTAGQQALDGQITYFDRVSRDKGTSEPFGNSALENIASGHVTPMLSTYIRGQKNLSEDLQVIADQGLRDEGTLSAKPGEKVQDVKTVFAGNYSTAQDPRIQAENKRLTLANNVGLYPGTDLFEATVYANIAYNTLLSHVENLAADKTIKTLAEFKKRANELMKGSAPLPLDPDDVALSKVLKMDHYETDYAARPMSTGYGIPIYPKKATPIDTYFRQGVRVPDYVEQQVRDQLDIIWKSWRGQ
;
A
#
# COMPACT_ATOMS: atom_id res chain seq x y z
N MET A 1 10.27 0.06 -56.54
CA MET A 1 9.41 0.97 -57.33
C MET A 1 7.97 0.59 -57.06
N LEU A 2 7.13 1.60 -56.84
CA LEU A 2 5.69 1.59 -56.47
C LEU A 2 5.37 1.32 -54.99
N GLU A 3 5.39 2.42 -54.23
CA GLU A 3 4.71 2.63 -52.96
C GLU A 3 3.18 2.63 -53.15
N THR A 4 2.47 1.87 -52.31
CA THR A 4 1.00 2.00 -52.17
C THR A 4 0.72 2.56 -50.78
N GLN A 5 0.55 3.89 -50.72
CA GLN A 5 0.09 4.61 -49.54
C GLN A 5 -1.39 4.28 -49.26
N LEU A 6 -1.65 3.52 -48.21
CA LEU A 6 -2.97 3.43 -47.58
C LEU A 6 -3.23 4.70 -46.76
N ARG A 7 -3.88 5.69 -47.39
CA ARG A 7 -4.43 6.87 -46.70
C ARG A 7 -5.52 6.42 -45.72
N ARG A 8 -5.28 6.61 -44.42
CA ARG A 8 -6.32 6.58 -43.39
C ARG A 8 -7.31 7.73 -43.64
N PRO A 9 -8.62 7.52 -43.50
CA PRO A 9 -9.60 8.60 -43.59
C PRO A 9 -9.42 9.58 -42.42
N ALA A 10 -9.65 10.87 -42.69
CA ALA A 10 -9.63 11.93 -41.69
C ALA A 10 -10.69 11.66 -40.60
N PRO A 11 -10.40 11.99 -39.32
CA PRO A 11 -11.38 11.82 -38.25
C PRO A 11 -12.58 12.73 -38.51
N THR A 12 -13.75 12.11 -38.65
CA THR A 12 -15.03 12.81 -38.66
C THR A 12 -15.22 13.55 -37.34
N THR A 13 -15.31 14.88 -37.41
CA THR A 13 -15.76 15.74 -36.32
C THR A 13 -17.16 15.32 -35.90
N SER A 14 -17.30 14.57 -34.80
CA SER A 14 -18.61 14.40 -34.18
C SER A 14 -19.00 15.73 -33.56
N SER A 15 -20.10 16.32 -34.04
CA SER A 15 -20.70 17.47 -33.39
C SER A 15 -21.29 16.99 -32.06
N GLN A 16 -20.53 17.10 -30.98
CA GLN A 16 -21.07 16.98 -29.64
C GLN A 16 -22.12 18.08 -29.47
N ALA A 17 -23.37 17.67 -29.29
CA ALA A 17 -24.44 18.57 -28.87
C ALA A 17 -24.00 19.26 -27.57
N THR A 18 -24.09 20.59 -27.57
CA THR A 18 -23.81 21.44 -26.41
C THR A 18 -24.62 20.94 -25.22
N PRO A 19 -24.00 20.53 -24.10
CA PRO A 19 -24.76 20.06 -22.95
C PRO A 19 -25.60 21.21 -22.42
N THR A 20 -26.91 20.98 -22.34
CA THR A 20 -27.87 21.88 -21.71
C THR A 20 -27.40 22.15 -20.29
N LYS A 21 -27.16 23.42 -19.99
CA LYS A 21 -26.66 23.92 -18.71
C LYS A 21 -27.68 23.56 -17.62
N ALA A 22 -27.51 22.42 -16.96
CA ALA A 22 -28.33 22.04 -15.83
C ALA A 22 -28.22 23.14 -14.76
N ALA A 23 -29.36 23.68 -14.35
CA ALA A 23 -29.43 24.71 -13.33
C ALA A 23 -28.77 24.18 -12.05
N THR A 24 -27.69 24.83 -11.62
CA THR A 24 -27.03 24.52 -10.36
C THR A 24 -28.05 24.79 -9.24
N PRO A 25 -28.42 23.79 -8.41
CA PRO A 25 -29.31 24.04 -7.28
C PRO A 25 -28.67 25.09 -6.37
N ALA A 26 -29.46 26.09 -5.96
CA ALA A 26 -29.00 27.16 -5.10
C ALA A 26 -28.46 26.57 -3.79
N VAL A 27 -27.17 26.77 -3.52
CA VAL A 27 -26.55 26.38 -2.25
C VAL A 27 -27.23 27.16 -1.14
N LYS A 28 -27.88 26.46 -0.20
CA LYS A 28 -28.48 27.07 0.98
C LYS A 28 -27.39 27.88 1.70
N PRO A 29 -27.58 29.18 1.97
CA PRO A 29 -26.56 29.98 2.64
C PRO A 29 -26.19 29.32 3.97
N ALA A 30 -24.89 29.22 4.26
CA ALA A 30 -24.44 28.74 5.55
C ALA A 30 -25.08 29.59 6.65
N ALA A 31 -25.62 28.95 7.69
CA ALA A 31 -26.20 29.66 8.82
C ALA A 31 -25.17 30.64 9.40
N ALA A 32 -25.59 31.87 9.68
CA ALA A 32 -24.71 32.86 10.29
C ALA A 32 -24.19 32.34 11.64
N LEU A 33 -22.89 32.52 11.91
CA LEU A 33 -22.31 32.16 13.20
C LEU A 33 -23.00 32.95 14.32
N PRO A 34 -23.29 32.33 15.48
CA PRO A 34 -23.84 33.06 16.61
C PRO A 34 -22.94 34.23 17.03
N ALA A 35 -23.54 35.32 17.50
CA ALA A 35 -22.80 36.55 17.86
C ALA A 35 -21.67 36.31 18.88
N TYR A 36 -21.86 35.38 19.82
CA TYR A 36 -20.82 35.04 20.80
C TYR A 36 -19.60 34.38 20.15
N VAL A 37 -19.80 33.53 19.14
CA VAL A 37 -18.73 32.87 18.37
C VAL A 37 -17.95 33.91 17.57
N LEU A 38 -18.66 34.86 16.94
CA LEU A 38 -18.03 35.95 16.20
C LEU A 38 -17.18 36.84 17.11
N ALA A 39 -17.70 37.21 18.29
CA ALA A 39 -16.97 38.00 19.27
C ALA A 39 -15.72 37.26 19.77
N GLU A 40 -15.81 35.94 20.00
CA GLU A 40 -14.67 35.13 20.41
C GLU A 40 -13.61 34.99 19.31
N LEU A 41 -14.03 34.76 18.06
CA LEU A 41 -13.16 34.74 16.90
C LEU A 41 -12.38 36.05 16.78
N GLN A 42 -13.06 37.20 16.88
CA GLN A 42 -12.43 38.52 16.81
C GLN A 42 -11.42 38.74 17.94
N ARG A 43 -11.78 38.38 19.19
CA ARG A 43 -10.87 38.49 20.34
C ARG A 43 -9.61 37.65 20.16
N ASN A 44 -9.74 36.38 19.77
CA ASN A 44 -8.60 35.49 19.61
C ASN A 44 -7.73 35.87 18.40
N ALA A 45 -8.34 36.30 17.29
CA ALA A 45 -7.60 36.83 16.14
C ALA A 45 -6.82 38.11 16.49
N ALA A 46 -7.40 39.02 17.28
CA ALA A 46 -6.70 40.22 17.74
C ALA A 46 -5.50 39.88 18.64
N LYS A 47 -5.63 38.89 19.53
CA LYS A 47 -4.51 38.39 20.35
C LYS A 47 -3.38 37.85 19.49
N ILE A 48 -3.67 36.98 18.51
CA ILE A 48 -2.67 36.44 17.57
C ILE A 48 -1.96 37.57 16.81
N LYS A 49 -2.71 38.54 16.27
CA LYS A 49 -2.14 39.69 15.56
C LYS A 49 -1.21 40.52 16.45
N GLY A 50 -1.58 40.71 17.72
CA GLY A 50 -0.72 41.37 18.71
C GLY A 50 0.60 40.63 18.94
N MET A 51 0.67 39.32 18.67
CA MET A 51 1.87 38.49 18.81
C MET A 51 2.73 38.40 17.54
N ALA A 52 2.44 39.16 16.47
CA ALA A 52 3.20 39.14 15.20
C ALA A 52 4.73 39.14 15.41
N GLY A 53 5.45 38.28 14.69
CA GLY A 53 6.90 38.12 14.82
C GLY A 53 7.37 37.38 16.09
N ARG A 54 6.45 36.87 16.93
CA ARG A 54 6.76 36.12 18.16
C ARG A 54 6.23 34.68 18.07
N PRO A 55 6.85 33.81 17.26
CA PRO A 55 6.31 32.50 16.93
C PRO A 55 6.12 31.57 18.14
N ASN A 56 7.00 31.64 19.15
CA ASN A 56 6.87 30.86 20.37
C ASN A 56 5.61 31.22 21.17
N LEU A 57 5.25 32.52 21.26
CA LEU A 57 4.04 32.96 21.97
C LEU A 57 2.77 32.54 21.22
N MET A 58 2.77 32.65 19.89
CA MET A 58 1.65 32.16 19.08
C MET A 58 1.47 30.64 19.21
N ALA A 59 2.57 29.89 19.21
CA ALA A 59 2.54 28.44 19.39
C ALA A 59 1.99 28.04 20.77
N SER A 60 2.43 28.71 21.84
CA SER A 60 1.92 28.45 23.19
C SER A 60 0.44 28.79 23.31
N PHE A 61 0.02 29.94 22.76
CA PHE A 61 -1.40 30.31 22.72
C PHE A 61 -2.25 29.28 21.97
N LEU A 62 -1.78 28.78 20.82
CA LEU A 62 -2.46 27.71 20.08
C LEU A 62 -2.57 26.44 20.93
N ASN A 63 -1.49 26.06 21.61
CA ASN A 63 -1.48 24.86 22.46
C ASN A 63 -2.48 24.96 23.61
N GLU A 64 -2.42 26.06 24.38
CA GLU A 64 -3.35 26.34 25.49
C GLU A 64 -4.81 26.39 25.00
N TRP A 65 -5.04 27.02 23.85
CA TRP A 65 -6.38 27.09 23.28
C TRP A 65 -6.89 25.69 22.91
N ILE A 66 -6.08 24.89 22.20
CA ILE A 66 -6.45 23.53 21.81
C ILE A 66 -6.71 22.66 23.05
N GLU A 67 -5.83 22.69 24.04
CA GLU A 67 -6.00 21.93 25.29
C GLU A 67 -7.27 22.32 26.03
N LYS A 68 -7.56 23.62 26.16
CA LYS A 68 -8.76 24.11 26.84
C LYS A 68 -10.07 23.69 26.16
N HIS A 69 -10.06 23.52 24.84
CA HIS A 69 -11.25 23.19 24.04
C HIS A 69 -11.34 21.71 23.67
N THR A 70 -10.32 20.91 24.03
CA THR A 70 -10.38 19.45 23.88
C THR A 70 -10.88 18.84 25.19
N ARG A 71 -12.00 18.12 25.17
CA ARG A 71 -12.55 17.44 26.36
C ARG A 71 -12.15 15.96 26.35
N GLU A 72 -11.68 15.43 27.48
CA GLU A 72 -11.56 13.97 27.65
C GLU A 72 -12.93 13.40 28.03
N ARG A 73 -13.41 12.39 27.29
CA ARG A 73 -14.69 11.72 27.52
C ARG A 73 -14.47 10.23 27.79
N LEU A 74 -14.96 9.74 28.92
CA LEU A 74 -15.10 8.30 29.15
C LEU A 74 -16.23 7.77 28.26
N MET A 75 -15.88 6.91 27.29
CA MET A 75 -16.84 6.15 26.50
C MET A 75 -17.14 4.84 27.22
N ASN A 76 -18.38 4.70 27.70
CA ASN A 76 -18.86 3.53 28.45
C ASN A 76 -19.61 2.51 27.56
N GLN A 77 -19.63 2.69 26.23
CA GLN A 77 -20.41 1.87 25.30
C GLN A 77 -19.52 1.15 24.29
N THR A 78 -19.98 -0.01 23.82
CA THR A 78 -19.30 -0.83 22.81
C THR A 78 -19.22 -0.10 21.46
N VAL A 79 -18.26 -0.47 20.63
CA VAL A 79 -18.03 0.07 19.28
C VAL A 79 -19.32 0.14 18.45
N LYS A 80 -20.10 -0.94 18.47
CA LYS A 80 -21.37 -1.05 17.73
C LYS A 80 -22.45 -0.10 18.24
N ALA A 81 -22.51 0.13 19.57
CA ALA A 81 -23.45 1.07 20.18
C ALA A 81 -23.07 2.54 19.89
N ASN A 82 -21.77 2.85 19.79
CA ASN A 82 -21.30 4.20 19.47
C ASN A 82 -21.50 4.59 17.99
N LEU A 83 -21.66 3.62 17.08
CA LEU A 83 -21.89 3.86 15.64
C LEU A 83 -23.37 4.11 15.29
N GLY A 84 -24.31 4.03 16.24
CA GLY A 84 -25.73 4.34 16.01
C GLY A 84 -26.35 3.58 14.83
N GLU A 85 -27.14 4.27 14.00
CA GLU A 85 -27.78 3.70 12.80
C GLU A 85 -26.77 3.19 11.75
N HIS A 86 -25.56 3.76 11.69
CA HIS A 86 -24.49 3.27 10.81
C HIS A 86 -23.96 1.91 11.26
N GLY A 87 -23.99 1.61 12.56
CA GLY A 87 -23.67 0.29 13.11
C GLY A 87 -24.72 -0.78 12.81
N ALA A 88 -25.97 -0.38 12.56
CA ALA A 88 -27.07 -1.27 12.15
C ALA A 88 -27.08 -1.55 10.63
N ALA A 89 -26.50 -0.64 9.84
CA ALA A 89 -26.39 -0.75 8.38
C ALA A 89 -25.19 -1.57 7.88
N ILE A 90 -24.31 -2.04 8.79
CA ILE A 90 -23.20 -2.94 8.45
C ILE A 90 -23.78 -4.29 8.00
N PRO A 91 -23.67 -4.69 6.71
CA PRO A 91 -24.20 -5.96 6.24
C PRO A 91 -23.55 -7.13 6.99
N GLY A 92 -24.25 -8.24 7.21
CA GLY A 92 -23.71 -9.40 7.92
C GLY A 92 -22.41 -9.99 7.34
N TRP A 93 -22.10 -9.72 6.07
CA TRP A 93 -20.82 -10.08 5.44
C TRP A 93 -19.70 -9.06 5.71
N ALA A 94 -20.02 -7.78 5.94
CA ALA A 94 -19.07 -6.78 6.44
C ALA A 94 -18.86 -6.93 7.94
N ASP A 95 -19.89 -7.33 8.69
CA ASP A 95 -19.79 -7.86 10.05
C ASP A 95 -18.98 -9.17 10.04
N GLY A 96 -19.06 -9.98 8.98
CA GLY A 96 -18.22 -11.17 8.75
C GLY A 96 -16.79 -10.85 8.26
N ALA A 97 -16.54 -9.72 7.59
CA ALA A 97 -15.20 -9.24 7.30
C ALA A 97 -14.57 -8.65 8.56
N SER A 98 -15.35 -7.91 9.37
CA SER A 98 -14.96 -7.33 10.65
C SER A 98 -15.08 -8.27 11.85
N ASN A 99 -15.62 -9.50 11.72
CA ASN A 99 -15.69 -10.55 12.76
C ASN A 99 -15.17 -11.94 12.29
N GLY A 100 -14.84 -12.14 11.02
CA GLY A 100 -14.34 -13.42 10.49
C GLY A 100 -12.83 -13.45 10.46
N LEU A 101 -12.21 -12.81 9.47
CA LEU A 101 -10.77 -12.53 9.50
C LEU A 101 -10.50 -11.26 10.32
N ALA A 102 -10.95 -10.06 9.92
CA ALA A 102 -10.48 -8.82 10.55
C ALA A 102 -10.86 -8.66 12.04
N GLY A 103 -12.00 -9.18 12.51
CA GLY A 103 -12.36 -9.08 13.95
C GLY A 103 -11.62 -10.03 14.86
N THR A 104 -11.44 -11.26 14.41
CA THR A 104 -10.61 -12.27 15.07
C THR A 104 -9.13 -11.89 14.98
N LEU A 105 -8.72 -11.20 13.91
CA LEU A 105 -7.34 -10.77 13.65
C LEU A 105 -6.91 -9.47 14.33
N LEU A 106 -7.80 -8.53 14.58
CA LEU A 106 -7.40 -7.15 14.92
C LEU A 106 -7.83 -6.80 16.36
N GLY A 107 -8.89 -7.45 16.87
CA GLY A 107 -9.48 -7.21 18.19
C GLY A 107 -10.25 -5.90 18.29
N PRO A 108 -10.89 -5.63 19.44
CA PRO A 108 -11.91 -4.59 19.55
C PRO A 108 -11.44 -3.18 19.16
N ALA A 109 -10.20 -2.81 19.50
CA ALA A 109 -9.64 -1.49 19.20
C ALA A 109 -9.34 -1.31 17.69
N ALA A 110 -8.68 -2.28 17.06
CA ALA A 110 -8.41 -2.18 15.62
C ALA A 110 -9.68 -2.45 14.78
N ALA A 111 -10.62 -3.29 15.25
CA ALA A 111 -11.95 -3.40 14.68
C ALA A 111 -12.75 -2.09 14.81
N GLN A 112 -12.60 -1.34 15.91
CA GLN A 112 -13.12 0.02 16.05
C GLN A 112 -12.47 0.98 15.07
N ASP A 113 -11.15 0.95 14.93
CA ASP A 113 -10.41 1.81 14.00
C ASP A 113 -10.84 1.55 12.54
N ILE A 114 -11.13 0.29 12.20
CA ILE A 114 -11.61 -0.18 10.89
C ILE A 114 -13.07 0.20 10.63
N THR A 115 -13.94 0.03 11.62
CA THR A 115 -15.38 0.28 11.46
C THR A 115 -15.73 1.77 11.57
N SER A 116 -14.93 2.55 12.30
CA SER A 116 -15.13 3.99 12.45
C SER A 116 -14.30 4.84 11.46
N GLY A 117 -13.26 4.25 10.84
CA GLY A 117 -12.31 5.00 10.00
C GLY A 117 -11.39 5.95 10.80
N VAL A 118 -11.25 5.74 12.12
CA VAL A 118 -10.53 6.63 13.04
C VAL A 118 -9.24 5.94 13.51
N THR A 119 -8.28 5.73 12.61
CA THR A 119 -7.02 4.99 12.87
C THR A 119 -5.94 5.77 13.64
N ARG A 120 -6.18 7.02 14.04
CA ARG A 120 -5.19 7.79 14.82
C ARG A 120 -5.70 7.95 16.23
N ARG A 121 -4.95 7.48 17.23
CA ARG A 121 -5.20 7.64 18.67
C ARG A 121 -6.29 8.65 19.03
N LEU A 122 -7.44 8.14 19.42
CA LEU A 122 -8.27 8.81 20.42
C LEU A 122 -8.55 7.91 21.62
N THR A 123 -8.27 6.61 21.54
CA THR A 123 -8.63 5.64 22.58
C THR A 123 -7.40 5.22 23.38
N GLU A 124 -7.24 5.73 24.60
CA GLU A 124 -6.37 5.10 25.59
C GLU A 124 -7.21 4.09 26.38
N THR A 125 -6.86 2.81 26.30
CA THR A 125 -7.44 1.78 27.17
C THR A 125 -6.78 1.87 28.54
N ARG A 126 -7.45 2.52 29.50
CA ARG A 126 -7.08 2.37 30.91
C ARG A 126 -7.88 1.22 31.50
N HIS A 127 -7.21 0.08 31.72
CA HIS A 127 -7.78 -0.97 32.55
C HIS A 127 -7.77 -0.49 34.01
N ALA A 128 -8.94 -0.17 34.55
CA ALA A 128 -9.10 0.02 35.97
C ALA A 128 -8.85 -1.32 36.66
N LEU A 129 -7.78 -1.40 37.46
CA LEU A 129 -7.37 -2.48 38.37
C LEU A 129 -6.69 -3.71 37.73
N GLY A 130 -5.48 -3.99 38.22
CA GLY A 130 -4.55 -5.03 37.75
C GLY A 130 -4.94 -6.48 38.08
N GLN A 131 -6.13 -6.93 37.70
CA GLN A 131 -6.46 -8.35 37.66
C GLN A 131 -7.21 -8.68 36.36
N VAL A 132 -6.48 -9.28 35.42
CA VAL A 132 -7.05 -9.77 34.15
C VAL A 132 -7.42 -11.24 34.30
N GLY A 133 -8.72 -11.52 34.42
CA GLY A 133 -9.28 -12.80 34.04
C GLY A 133 -9.63 -12.79 32.54
N LEU A 134 -9.37 -13.88 31.84
CA LEU A 134 -9.52 -14.11 30.38
C LEU A 134 -10.96 -13.97 29.82
N GLY A 135 -11.88 -13.28 30.49
CA GLY A 135 -13.32 -13.32 30.19
C GLY A 135 -14.08 -12.00 30.10
N ASN A 136 -13.44 -10.83 30.20
CA ASN A 136 -14.19 -9.56 30.18
C ASN A 136 -13.78 -8.59 29.03
N PRO A 137 -14.46 -8.64 27.88
CA PRO A 137 -14.22 -7.72 26.75
C PRO A 137 -14.84 -6.32 26.92
N THR A 138 -15.44 -5.98 28.07
CA THR A 138 -16.23 -4.73 28.28
C THR A 138 -15.50 -3.63 29.05
N GLY A 139 -14.18 -3.50 28.90
CA GLY A 139 -13.46 -2.37 29.48
C GLY A 139 -14.02 -1.01 29.01
N ALA A 140 -14.22 -0.07 29.93
CA ALA A 140 -14.50 1.32 29.57
C ALA A 140 -13.27 1.93 28.88
N TYR A 141 -13.49 2.70 27.82
CA TYR A 141 -12.42 3.34 27.05
C TYR A 141 -12.45 4.85 27.25
N GLN A 142 -11.31 5.49 27.46
CA GLN A 142 -11.24 6.96 27.43
C GLN A 142 -10.98 7.41 26.00
N ALA A 143 -11.92 8.16 25.43
CA ALA A 143 -11.75 8.82 24.16
C ALA A 143 -11.63 10.34 24.34
N ARG A 144 -10.69 10.98 23.64
CA ARG A 144 -10.73 12.45 23.52
C ARG A 144 -11.84 12.85 22.56
N ASP A 145 -12.65 13.83 22.96
CA ASP A 145 -13.68 14.40 22.10
C ASP A 145 -13.00 15.10 20.92
N THR A 146 -13.50 14.84 19.71
CA THR A 146 -12.99 15.49 18.50
C THR A 146 -13.54 16.91 18.42
N LEU A 147 -12.66 17.89 18.21
CA LEU A 147 -13.06 19.21 17.75
C LEU A 147 -13.76 19.06 16.39
N GLY A 148 -14.97 19.61 16.25
CA GLY A 148 -15.75 19.53 15.02
C GLY A 148 -16.90 18.52 15.02
N SER A 149 -17.19 17.86 16.16
CA SER A 149 -18.48 17.20 16.37
C SER A 149 -19.64 18.20 16.24
N ALA A 150 -20.88 17.74 16.05
CA ALA A 150 -22.04 18.65 15.95
C ALA A 150 -22.14 19.62 17.15
N ALA A 151 -21.61 19.21 18.32
CA ALA A 151 -21.54 20.02 19.54
C ALA A 151 -20.38 21.04 19.59
N THR A 152 -19.36 20.93 18.71
CA THR A 152 -18.11 21.73 18.74
C THR A 152 -17.78 22.39 17.40
N SER A 153 -18.72 22.43 16.44
CA SER A 153 -18.52 23.08 15.13
C SER A 153 -18.14 24.56 15.21
N HIS A 154 -18.55 25.26 16.27
CA HIS A 154 -18.14 26.64 16.54
C HIS A 154 -16.65 26.76 16.90
N ASP A 155 -16.08 25.78 17.59
CA ASP A 155 -14.67 25.78 17.99
C ASP A 155 -13.76 25.69 16.75
N VAL A 156 -14.15 24.88 15.77
CA VAL A 156 -13.46 24.78 14.47
C VAL A 156 -13.46 26.13 13.74
N ALA A 157 -14.58 26.85 13.77
CA ALA A 157 -14.68 28.18 13.16
C ALA A 157 -13.78 29.20 13.87
N ILE A 158 -13.74 29.19 15.21
CA ILE A 158 -12.85 30.04 16.00
C ILE A 158 -11.39 29.71 15.69
N LEU A 159 -11.02 28.43 15.70
CA LEU A 159 -9.67 27.97 15.39
C LEU A 159 -9.23 28.36 13.98
N LYS A 160 -10.13 28.29 12.99
CA LYS A 160 -9.89 28.81 11.64
C LYS A 160 -9.56 30.30 11.66
N GLY A 161 -10.29 31.09 12.45
CA GLY A 161 -10.01 32.50 12.66
C GLY A 161 -8.65 32.76 13.32
N ILE A 162 -8.28 31.93 14.31
CA ILE A 162 -6.97 31.99 14.99
C ILE A 162 -5.84 31.70 13.99
N LEU A 163 -5.91 30.59 13.26
CA LEU A 163 -4.89 30.22 12.27
C LEU A 163 -4.81 31.24 11.13
N GLY A 164 -5.96 31.74 10.68
CA GLY A 164 -6.04 32.78 9.64
C GLY A 164 -5.44 34.12 10.06
N ALA A 165 -5.37 34.39 11.37
CA ALA A 165 -4.76 35.60 11.91
C ALA A 165 -3.22 35.54 12.00
N ILE A 166 -2.63 34.35 11.88
CA ILE A 166 -1.17 34.17 11.87
C ILE A 166 -0.62 34.75 10.54
N PRO A 167 0.30 35.74 10.59
CA PRO A 167 0.91 36.29 9.39
C PRO A 167 1.55 35.19 8.54
N ALA A 168 1.37 35.23 7.22
CA ALA A 168 1.87 34.17 6.32
C ALA A 168 3.37 33.90 6.51
N LYS A 169 4.16 34.96 6.69
CA LYS A 169 5.61 34.89 6.97
C LYS A 169 5.98 34.16 8.27
N ASP A 170 5.08 34.13 9.25
CA ASP A 170 5.34 33.55 10.58
C ASP A 170 4.89 32.08 10.65
N ARG A 171 4.05 31.60 9.73
CA ARG A 171 3.39 30.28 9.81
C ARG A 171 4.37 29.11 9.98
N HIS A 172 5.47 29.09 9.21
CA HIS A 172 6.49 28.06 9.33
C HIS A 172 7.15 28.07 10.71
N ALA A 173 7.54 29.25 11.20
CA ALA A 173 8.18 29.40 12.50
C ALA A 173 7.23 29.04 13.66
N VAL A 174 5.94 29.40 13.55
CA VAL A 174 4.91 29.01 14.53
C VAL A 174 4.70 27.50 14.54
N ALA A 175 4.58 26.85 13.38
CA ALA A 175 4.43 25.40 13.31
C ALA A 175 5.65 24.65 13.88
N ALA A 176 6.86 25.14 13.61
CA ALA A 176 8.10 24.60 14.18
C ALA A 176 8.19 24.81 15.70
N ALA A 177 7.82 26.00 16.19
CA ALA A 177 7.76 26.30 17.62
C ALA A 177 6.73 25.42 18.33
N TYR A 178 5.56 25.20 17.73
CA TYR A 178 4.54 24.30 18.26
C TYR A 178 5.06 22.87 18.38
N ALA A 179 5.71 22.35 17.33
CA ALA A 179 6.29 21.01 17.34
C ALA A 179 7.36 20.87 18.43
N LYS A 180 8.24 21.87 18.60
CA LYS A 180 9.26 21.89 19.66
C LYS A 180 8.64 21.86 21.06
N GLN A 181 7.56 22.61 21.29
CA GLN A 181 6.85 22.65 22.56
C GLN A 181 6.10 21.34 22.86
N ASN A 182 5.69 20.60 21.83
CA ASN A 182 4.89 19.37 21.93
C ASN A 182 5.72 18.09 21.69
N GLY A 183 7.00 18.09 22.09
CA GLY A 183 7.85 16.90 22.01
C GLY A 183 8.03 16.34 20.59
N GLY A 184 7.95 17.19 19.56
CA GLY A 184 8.06 16.82 18.15
C GLY A 184 6.71 16.63 17.43
N LYS A 185 5.60 16.58 18.16
CA LYS A 185 4.27 16.44 17.54
C LYS A 185 3.87 17.71 16.80
N THR A 186 3.67 17.61 15.49
CA THR A 186 3.36 18.76 14.64
C THR A 186 1.95 19.30 14.89
N LEU A 187 1.74 20.60 14.64
CA LEU A 187 0.39 21.20 14.71
C LEU A 187 -0.58 20.49 13.76
N SER A 188 -0.12 20.14 12.56
CA SER A 188 -0.91 19.35 11.60
C SER A 188 -1.29 17.96 12.14
N ALA A 189 -0.41 17.28 12.88
CA ALA A 189 -0.75 16.00 13.52
C ALA A 189 -1.82 16.18 14.61
N THR A 190 -1.67 17.19 15.46
CA THR A 190 -2.68 17.51 16.49
C THR A 190 -4.04 17.81 15.86
N LEU A 191 -4.11 18.67 14.84
CA LEU A 191 -5.38 18.98 14.16
C LEU A 191 -5.94 17.77 13.40
N GLY A 192 -5.08 16.93 12.82
CA GLY A 192 -5.44 15.66 12.20
C GLY A 192 -6.14 14.69 13.13
N GLU A 193 -5.65 14.61 14.36
CA GLU A 193 -6.23 13.74 15.39
C GLU A 193 -7.53 14.30 15.96
N LEU A 194 -7.61 15.62 16.12
CA LEU A 194 -8.75 16.28 16.76
C LEU A 194 -9.91 16.54 15.80
N ILE A 195 -9.66 16.74 14.50
CA ILE A 195 -10.69 17.16 13.52
C ILE A 195 -10.79 16.12 12.42
N ARG A 196 -11.76 15.21 12.54
CA ARG A 196 -11.90 14.06 11.64
C ARG A 196 -12.68 14.34 10.37
N ASP A 197 -13.62 15.28 10.41
CA ASP A 197 -14.35 15.68 9.22
C ASP A 197 -13.40 16.41 8.25
N ALA A 198 -13.11 15.76 7.12
CA ALA A 198 -12.25 16.31 6.08
C ALA A 198 -12.76 17.65 5.51
N ASN A 199 -14.08 17.89 5.51
CA ASN A 199 -14.68 19.16 5.05
C ASN A 199 -14.36 20.31 6.00
N GLN A 200 -14.17 20.02 7.29
CA GLN A 200 -13.77 20.98 8.31
C GLN A 200 -12.25 21.11 8.40
N ARG A 201 -11.53 19.99 8.35
CA ARG A 201 -10.07 19.94 8.49
C ARG A 201 -9.35 20.52 7.28
N GLY A 202 -9.78 20.23 6.06
CA GLY A 202 -9.12 20.70 4.83
C GLY A 202 -8.89 22.22 4.80
N PRO A 203 -9.92 23.05 5.07
CA PRO A 203 -9.76 24.50 5.16
C PRO A 203 -8.79 24.98 6.26
N LEU A 204 -8.64 24.24 7.36
CA LEU A 204 -7.66 24.55 8.41
C LEU A 204 -6.25 24.20 7.97
N MET A 205 -6.07 23.04 7.35
CA MET A 205 -4.77 22.58 6.85
C MET A 205 -4.21 23.51 5.77
N ALA A 206 -5.07 24.12 4.95
CA ALA A 206 -4.67 25.13 3.98
C ALA A 206 -4.12 26.44 4.61
N LEU A 207 -4.32 26.65 5.92
CA LEU A 207 -3.74 27.77 6.67
C LEU A 207 -2.39 27.42 7.32
N LEU A 208 -2.01 26.15 7.33
CA LEU A 208 -0.72 25.68 7.82
C LEU A 208 0.30 25.65 6.68
N PRO A 209 1.61 25.58 7.00
CA PRO A 209 2.62 25.20 6.02
C PRO A 209 2.23 23.92 5.27
N PRO A 210 2.54 23.82 3.96
CA PRO A 210 2.27 22.60 3.21
C PRO A 210 2.97 21.40 3.85
N PRO A 211 2.44 20.17 3.66
CA PRO A 211 2.97 18.97 4.32
C PRO A 211 4.42 18.67 3.96
N MET A 212 4.87 19.18 2.82
CA MET A 212 6.24 19.12 2.32
C MET A 212 6.50 20.31 1.40
N ASN A 213 7.77 20.59 1.16
CA ASN A 213 8.14 21.57 0.14
C ASN A 213 7.83 21.04 -1.27
N GLU A 214 7.83 21.93 -2.26
CA GLU A 214 7.46 21.59 -3.63
C GLU A 214 8.40 20.55 -4.27
N GLU A 215 9.70 20.61 -3.96
CA GLU A 215 10.69 19.66 -4.49
C GLU A 215 10.41 18.22 -4.02
N THR A 216 10.18 18.04 -2.72
CA THR A 216 9.80 16.76 -2.12
C THR A 216 8.44 16.31 -2.64
N LEU A 217 7.45 17.21 -2.75
CA LEU A 217 6.14 16.85 -3.31
C LEU A 217 6.27 16.35 -4.75
N THR A 218 7.09 17.01 -5.56
CA THR A 218 7.31 16.66 -6.96
C THR A 218 8.00 15.30 -7.08
N LEU A 219 9.09 15.08 -6.33
CA LEU A 219 9.80 13.81 -6.30
C LEU A 219 8.89 12.68 -5.84
N ASP A 220 8.22 12.85 -4.70
CA ASP A 220 7.46 11.77 -4.10
C ASP A 220 6.18 11.48 -4.88
N THR A 221 5.56 12.48 -5.53
CA THR A 221 4.45 12.22 -6.46
C THR A 221 4.94 11.50 -7.72
N PHE A 222 6.15 11.78 -8.21
CA PHE A 222 6.76 11.01 -9.30
C PHE A 222 7.01 9.55 -8.87
N LEU A 223 7.56 9.32 -7.67
CA LEU A 223 7.78 7.98 -7.11
C LEU A 223 6.46 7.21 -6.91
N GLU A 224 5.36 7.90 -6.58
CA GLU A 224 4.03 7.29 -6.52
C GLU A 224 3.61 6.71 -7.87
N GLN A 225 3.93 7.36 -8.99
CA GLN A 225 3.62 6.83 -10.32
C GLN A 225 4.28 5.48 -10.54
N LEU A 226 5.55 5.38 -10.14
CA LEU A 226 6.37 4.19 -10.29
C LEU A 226 5.84 3.06 -9.40
N SER A 227 5.57 3.38 -8.14
CA SER A 227 5.19 2.43 -7.08
C SER A 227 3.76 1.94 -7.16
N VAL A 228 2.82 2.82 -7.50
CA VAL A 228 1.39 2.48 -7.54
C VAL A 228 0.99 1.97 -8.92
N GLY A 229 1.61 2.46 -10.00
CA GLY A 229 1.27 2.12 -11.38
C GLY A 229 2.33 1.27 -12.08
N LEU A 230 3.45 1.87 -12.47
CA LEU A 230 4.35 1.27 -13.48
C LEU A 230 4.95 -0.07 -13.03
N VAL A 231 5.28 -0.24 -11.75
CA VAL A 231 5.88 -1.49 -11.27
C VAL A 231 4.93 -2.69 -11.34
N TYR A 232 3.62 -2.45 -11.36
CA TYR A 232 2.59 -3.50 -11.52
C TYR A 232 2.45 -3.95 -12.97
N SER A 233 2.93 -3.16 -13.94
CA SER A 233 2.79 -3.50 -15.36
C SER A 233 3.82 -4.53 -15.81
N ASN A 234 3.33 -5.57 -16.47
CA ASN A 234 4.11 -6.62 -17.12
C ASN A 234 4.65 -6.19 -18.51
N GLN A 235 4.45 -4.93 -18.91
CA GLN A 235 5.04 -4.38 -20.13
C GLN A 235 6.57 -4.47 -20.10
N THR A 236 7.15 -4.70 -21.27
CA THR A 236 8.59 -4.62 -21.51
C THR A 236 9.11 -3.21 -21.23
N ALA A 237 10.43 -3.09 -21.06
CA ALA A 237 11.06 -1.77 -20.91
C ALA A 237 10.75 -0.89 -22.14
N GLU A 238 10.82 -1.47 -23.33
CA GLU A 238 10.56 -0.79 -24.60
C GLU A 238 9.13 -0.24 -24.65
N GLU A 239 8.14 -1.04 -24.26
CA GLU A 239 6.73 -0.62 -24.21
C GLU A 239 6.49 0.49 -23.17
N MET A 240 7.07 0.40 -21.97
CA MET A 240 6.92 1.45 -20.95
C MET A 240 7.56 2.77 -21.33
N ASN A 241 8.64 2.72 -22.11
CA ASN A 241 9.32 3.91 -22.62
C ASN A 241 8.70 4.40 -23.94
N ALA A 242 7.80 3.63 -24.56
CA ALA A 242 6.97 4.03 -25.68
C ALA A 242 5.67 4.67 -25.18
N ASP A 243 5.10 5.59 -25.97
CA ASP A 243 3.90 6.38 -25.62
C ASP A 243 2.66 5.49 -25.43
N THR A 244 2.56 4.90 -24.25
CA THR A 244 1.54 3.92 -23.84
C THR A 244 0.72 4.48 -22.68
N VAL A 245 -0.56 4.10 -22.64
CA VAL A 245 -1.50 4.54 -21.59
C VAL A 245 -1.71 3.39 -20.61
N ASP A 246 -1.65 3.70 -19.32
CA ASP A 246 -2.13 2.82 -18.26
C ASP A 246 -3.66 2.77 -18.35
N GLU A 247 -4.20 1.66 -18.87
CA GLU A 247 -5.65 1.50 -19.05
C GLU A 247 -6.43 1.48 -17.73
N ARG A 248 -5.79 1.04 -16.64
CA ARG A 248 -6.44 0.91 -15.33
C ARG A 248 -6.64 2.28 -14.67
N ARG A 249 -5.63 3.15 -14.74
CA ARG A 249 -5.60 4.43 -14.03
C ARG A 249 -5.48 5.66 -14.93
N GLY A 250 -5.57 5.47 -16.24
CA GLY A 250 -5.63 6.54 -17.24
C GLY A 250 -4.39 7.44 -17.30
N GLY A 251 -3.24 6.97 -16.80
CA GLY A 251 -1.97 7.69 -16.84
C GLY A 251 -1.19 7.42 -18.14
N ASN A 252 -0.21 8.25 -18.45
CA ASN A 252 0.78 8.06 -19.50
C ASN A 252 2.18 7.91 -18.86
N PRO A 253 2.56 6.67 -18.48
CA PRO A 253 3.87 6.34 -17.93
C PRO A 253 5.06 6.94 -18.69
N ALA A 254 5.05 6.85 -20.02
CA ALA A 254 6.16 7.29 -20.85
C ALA A 254 6.32 8.80 -20.85
N ALA A 255 5.21 9.55 -20.89
CA ALA A 255 5.23 11.00 -20.80
C ALA A 255 5.82 11.47 -19.47
N VAL A 256 5.40 10.85 -18.36
CA VAL A 256 5.92 11.17 -17.02
C VAL A 256 7.41 10.84 -16.92
N LEU A 257 7.84 9.63 -17.34
CA LEU A 257 9.25 9.24 -17.33
C LEU A 257 10.11 10.18 -18.17
N LYS A 258 9.65 10.52 -19.38
CA LYS A 258 10.35 11.44 -20.29
C LYS A 258 10.49 12.83 -19.70
N HIS A 259 9.44 13.36 -19.06
CA HIS A 259 9.45 14.68 -18.43
C HIS A 259 10.51 14.78 -17.34
N PHE A 260 10.57 13.79 -16.45
CA PHE A 260 11.56 13.77 -15.37
C PHE A 260 12.94 13.23 -15.78
N GLY A 261 13.09 12.82 -17.04
CA GLY A 261 14.35 12.34 -17.62
C GLY A 261 14.78 10.96 -17.11
N PHE A 262 13.84 10.04 -16.93
CA PHE A 262 14.09 8.65 -16.53
C PHE A 262 13.75 7.66 -17.65
N LYS A 263 14.34 6.47 -17.58
CA LYS A 263 13.95 5.31 -18.38
C LYS A 263 13.57 4.14 -17.49
N ALA A 264 12.51 3.43 -17.84
CA ALA A 264 12.20 2.14 -17.27
C ALA A 264 13.23 1.09 -17.74
N GLY A 265 13.80 0.34 -16.80
CA GLY A 265 14.58 -0.87 -17.08
C GLY A 265 13.69 -2.08 -17.33
N PRO A 266 14.28 -3.26 -17.58
CA PRO A 266 13.53 -4.50 -17.76
C PRO A 266 12.71 -4.86 -16.53
N LEU A 267 11.61 -5.59 -16.76
CA LEU A 267 10.89 -6.27 -15.71
C LEU A 267 11.81 -7.33 -15.10
N ILE A 268 11.95 -7.33 -13.78
CA ILE A 268 12.69 -8.35 -13.05
C ILE A 268 11.65 -9.23 -12.35
N LEU A 269 11.59 -10.49 -12.77
CA LEU A 269 10.73 -11.52 -12.19
C LEU A 269 11.59 -12.51 -11.43
N GLY A 270 11.11 -12.91 -10.26
CA GLY A 270 11.76 -13.92 -9.43
C GLY A 270 10.76 -14.94 -8.89
N ARG A 271 11.26 -15.76 -7.98
CA ARG A 271 10.50 -16.82 -7.32
C ARG A 271 9.40 -16.23 -6.44
N TRP A 272 8.32 -16.99 -6.29
CA TRP A 272 7.18 -16.68 -5.43
C TRP A 272 6.53 -15.34 -5.73
N GLY A 273 6.39 -14.98 -7.01
CA GLY A 273 5.71 -13.73 -7.41
C GLY A 273 6.54 -12.47 -7.20
N PHE A 274 7.82 -12.59 -6.82
CA PHE A 274 8.70 -11.43 -6.69
C PHE A 274 8.80 -10.66 -8.01
N GLN A 275 8.59 -9.35 -7.93
CA GLN A 275 8.70 -8.45 -9.05
C GLN A 275 9.27 -7.10 -8.63
N MET A 276 10.28 -6.66 -9.37
CA MET A 276 10.88 -5.33 -9.20
C MET A 276 11.19 -4.69 -10.55
N ARG A 277 11.42 -3.38 -10.52
CA ARG A 277 11.91 -2.63 -11.68
C ARG A 277 12.86 -1.53 -11.26
N MET A 278 13.91 -1.34 -12.06
CA MET A 278 14.84 -0.22 -11.90
C MET A 278 14.51 0.87 -12.90
N PHE A 279 14.44 2.11 -12.44
CA PHE A 279 14.32 3.29 -13.28
C PHE A 279 15.63 4.07 -13.22
N THR A 280 16.22 4.31 -14.38
CA THR A 280 17.56 4.90 -14.47
C THR A 280 17.49 6.34 -14.98
N PRO A 281 18.25 7.27 -14.36
CA PRO A 281 18.30 8.64 -14.82
C PRO A 281 19.01 8.71 -16.17
N ILE A 282 18.47 9.49 -17.10
CA ILE A 282 19.12 9.81 -18.37
C ILE A 282 20.16 10.92 -18.11
N PRO A 283 21.46 10.68 -18.37
CA PRO A 283 22.50 11.68 -18.13
C PRO A 283 22.20 13.01 -18.81
N GLY A 284 22.32 14.11 -18.05
CA GLY A 284 22.08 15.47 -18.53
C GLY A 284 20.61 15.84 -18.76
N LYS A 285 19.66 14.93 -18.47
CA LYS A 285 18.21 15.20 -18.60
C LYS A 285 17.43 14.93 -17.32
N ALA A 286 17.89 13.99 -16.49
CA ALA A 286 17.18 13.60 -15.29
C ALA A 286 17.12 14.75 -14.28
N LYS A 287 15.92 15.03 -13.75
CA LYS A 287 15.72 16.02 -12.69
C LYS A 287 16.45 15.62 -11.40
N TRP A 288 16.55 14.30 -11.15
CA TRP A 288 17.29 13.74 -10.02
C TRP A 288 18.32 12.74 -10.52
N ALA A 289 19.52 12.76 -9.91
CA ALA A 289 20.64 11.93 -10.34
C ALA A 289 20.59 10.48 -9.79
N HIS A 290 19.67 10.19 -8.89
CA HIS A 290 19.58 8.89 -8.23
C HIS A 290 18.74 7.90 -9.06
N PRO A 291 19.21 6.66 -9.27
CA PRO A 291 18.35 5.62 -9.78
C PRO A 291 17.24 5.30 -8.78
N ILE A 292 16.13 4.74 -9.27
CA ILE A 292 14.99 4.38 -8.44
C ILE A 292 14.75 2.88 -8.57
N VAL A 293 14.59 2.20 -7.44
CA VAL A 293 14.25 0.79 -7.38
C VAL A 293 12.82 0.69 -6.85
N SER A 294 11.92 0.18 -7.68
CA SER A 294 10.51 0.01 -7.32
C SER A 294 10.17 -1.47 -7.17
N PHE A 295 9.42 -1.80 -6.12
CA PHE A 295 8.93 -3.16 -5.87
C PHE A 295 7.42 -3.25 -6.02
N ARG A 296 6.95 -4.32 -6.65
CA ARG A 296 5.53 -4.59 -6.82
C ARG A 296 4.92 -5.08 -5.51
N GLY A 297 3.68 -4.65 -5.23
CA GLY A 297 2.87 -5.20 -4.15
C GLY A 297 1.75 -6.11 -4.66
N THR A 298 0.81 -6.46 -3.79
CA THR A 298 -0.27 -7.41 -4.07
C THR A 298 -1.25 -6.94 -5.15
N GLU A 299 -1.46 -7.74 -6.22
CA GLU A 299 -2.52 -7.50 -7.22
C GLU A 299 -3.86 -8.11 -6.81
N GLY A 300 -4.57 -7.42 -5.91
CA GLY A 300 -5.92 -7.81 -5.50
C GLY A 300 -5.94 -8.91 -4.43
N VAL A 301 -7.08 -9.04 -3.75
CA VAL A 301 -7.25 -9.90 -2.56
C VAL A 301 -8.04 -11.19 -2.87
N MET A 302 -8.13 -11.57 -4.14
CA MET A 302 -8.88 -12.77 -4.53
C MET A 302 -8.00 -14.02 -4.39
N TYR A 303 -8.49 -15.02 -3.66
CA TYR A 303 -7.87 -16.33 -3.58
C TYR A 303 -8.29 -17.17 -4.80
N ASP A 304 -7.41 -17.25 -5.79
CA ASP A 304 -7.53 -18.05 -7.01
C ASP A 304 -6.17 -18.67 -7.36
N PRO A 305 -5.68 -19.66 -6.58
CA PRO A 305 -4.32 -20.19 -6.67
C PRO A 305 -3.99 -20.82 -8.03
N LEU A 306 -5.00 -21.11 -8.85
CA LEU A 306 -4.86 -21.64 -10.21
C LEU A 306 -5.32 -20.64 -11.30
N GLY A 307 -5.79 -19.45 -10.92
CA GLY A 307 -6.31 -18.41 -11.83
C GLY A 307 -7.56 -18.82 -12.63
N ASN A 308 -8.26 -19.87 -12.22
CA ASN A 308 -9.36 -20.46 -12.98
C ASN A 308 -10.61 -19.58 -12.94
N ASP A 309 -10.89 -18.96 -11.79
CA ASP A 309 -12.05 -18.09 -11.63
C ASP A 309 -11.84 -16.78 -12.38
N ALA A 310 -10.63 -16.23 -12.34
CA ALA A 310 -10.24 -15.07 -13.12
C ALA A 310 -10.36 -15.34 -14.64
N ALA A 311 -9.85 -16.47 -15.11
CA ALA A 311 -9.98 -16.88 -16.52
C ALA A 311 -11.44 -17.07 -16.93
N LYS A 312 -12.25 -17.71 -16.08
CA LYS A 312 -13.69 -17.91 -16.31
C LYS A 312 -14.44 -16.58 -16.36
N ALA A 313 -14.11 -15.64 -15.48
CA ALA A 313 -14.67 -14.30 -15.48
C ALA A 313 -14.31 -13.51 -16.75
N ALA A 314 -13.06 -13.61 -17.23
CA ALA A 314 -12.64 -13.02 -18.49
C ALA A 314 -13.39 -13.63 -19.69
N LYS A 315 -13.53 -14.97 -19.72
CA LYS A 315 -14.32 -15.67 -20.74
C LYS A 315 -15.78 -15.23 -20.74
N ALA A 316 -16.40 -15.10 -19.57
CA ALA A 316 -17.78 -14.64 -19.44
C ALA A 316 -18.00 -13.20 -19.94
N LYS A 317 -16.94 -12.39 -19.95
CA LYS A 317 -16.93 -11.04 -20.54
C LYS A 317 -16.60 -11.02 -22.03
N GLY A 318 -16.50 -12.18 -22.68
CA GLY A 318 -16.14 -12.29 -24.09
C GLY A 318 -14.64 -12.16 -24.39
N GLY A 319 -13.78 -12.25 -23.37
CA GLY A 319 -12.33 -12.16 -23.54
C GLY A 319 -11.77 -13.27 -24.42
N SER A 320 -10.82 -12.91 -25.28
CA SER A 320 -10.00 -13.80 -26.11
C SER A 320 -9.18 -14.80 -25.26
N VAL A 321 -8.58 -15.80 -25.92
CA VAL A 321 -7.70 -16.77 -25.25
C VAL A 321 -6.52 -16.09 -24.56
N ALA A 322 -5.94 -15.06 -25.19
CA ALA A 322 -4.85 -14.28 -24.60
C ALA A 322 -5.30 -13.50 -23.36
N GLU A 323 -6.48 -12.86 -23.42
CA GLU A 323 -7.05 -12.14 -22.27
C GLU A 323 -7.43 -13.10 -21.12
N GLN A 324 -7.90 -14.30 -21.43
CA GLN A 324 -8.15 -15.35 -20.44
C GLN A 324 -6.85 -15.84 -19.78
N ALA A 325 -5.78 -16.02 -20.56
CA ALA A 325 -4.47 -16.40 -20.03
C ALA A 325 -3.88 -15.31 -19.13
N GLN A 326 -3.98 -14.04 -19.54
CA GLN A 326 -3.56 -12.91 -18.73
C GLN A 326 -4.39 -12.79 -17.44
N ALA A 327 -5.71 -12.99 -17.51
CA ALA A 327 -6.56 -12.99 -16.33
C ALA A 327 -6.21 -14.12 -15.37
N ARG A 328 -5.91 -15.33 -15.90
CA ARG A 328 -5.42 -16.45 -15.10
C ARG A 328 -4.15 -16.07 -14.35
N GLN A 329 -3.16 -15.53 -15.07
CA GLN A 329 -1.90 -15.11 -14.49
C GLN A 329 -2.11 -14.11 -13.35
N LYS A 330 -2.96 -13.08 -13.55
CA LYS A 330 -3.29 -12.11 -12.50
C LYS A 330 -3.94 -12.75 -11.27
N GLY A 331 -4.83 -13.73 -11.45
CA GLY A 331 -5.45 -14.46 -10.33
C GLY A 331 -4.43 -15.26 -9.51
N VAL A 332 -3.50 -15.94 -10.18
CA VAL A 332 -2.41 -16.66 -9.52
C VAL A 332 -1.49 -15.69 -8.78
N GLU A 333 -1.04 -14.63 -9.44
CA GLU A 333 -0.15 -13.62 -8.85
C GLU A 333 -0.78 -12.98 -7.59
N GLY A 334 -2.04 -12.54 -7.65
CA GLY A 334 -2.73 -11.98 -6.49
C GLY A 334 -2.85 -12.96 -5.31
N THR A 335 -3.01 -14.26 -5.60
CA THR A 335 -3.04 -15.30 -4.57
C THR A 335 -1.67 -15.49 -3.92
N VAL A 336 -0.61 -15.59 -4.73
CA VAL A 336 0.76 -15.74 -4.24
C VAL A 336 1.16 -14.53 -3.40
N ASP A 337 0.91 -13.32 -3.91
CA ASP A 337 1.20 -12.08 -3.20
C ASP A 337 0.51 -12.03 -1.82
N THR A 338 -0.78 -12.39 -1.77
CA THR A 338 -1.58 -12.38 -0.52
C THR A 338 -1.08 -13.43 0.48
N ILE A 339 -0.91 -14.68 0.04
CA ILE A 339 -0.61 -15.79 0.95
C ILE A 339 0.88 -15.80 1.30
N ILE A 340 1.77 -15.73 0.32
CA ILE A 340 3.22 -15.84 0.53
C ILE A 340 3.82 -14.50 0.98
N GLY A 341 3.38 -13.39 0.38
CA GLY A 341 3.88 -12.05 0.70
C GLY A 341 3.30 -11.47 1.99
N ASP A 342 1.97 -11.30 2.05
CA ASP A 342 1.30 -10.58 3.15
C ASP A 342 1.19 -11.42 4.44
N LEU A 343 0.94 -12.73 4.32
CA LEU A 343 0.73 -13.61 5.47
C LEU A 343 1.97 -14.37 5.97
N SER A 344 3.17 -14.09 5.43
CA SER A 344 4.42 -14.78 5.80
C SER A 344 4.63 -14.90 7.32
N PRO A 345 4.76 -16.11 7.91
CA PRO A 345 4.94 -16.26 9.35
C PRO A 345 6.19 -15.58 9.92
N LYS A 346 7.19 -15.27 9.08
CA LYS A 346 8.41 -14.57 9.51
C LYS A 346 8.21 -13.05 9.56
N GLN A 347 7.95 -12.41 8.43
CA GLN A 347 7.55 -11.00 8.32
C GLN A 347 6.99 -10.72 6.92
N VAL A 348 6.18 -9.67 6.79
CA VAL A 348 5.62 -9.24 5.50
C VAL A 348 6.72 -9.05 4.45
N GLY A 349 6.54 -9.64 3.28
CA GLY A 349 7.49 -9.56 2.15
C GLY A 349 8.73 -10.45 2.25
N TRP A 350 8.96 -11.15 3.37
CA TRP A 350 10.18 -11.95 3.55
C TRP A 350 10.35 -13.05 2.49
N TYR A 351 9.27 -13.75 2.14
CA TYR A 351 9.33 -14.84 1.15
C TYR A 351 9.41 -14.36 -0.30
N HIS A 352 9.21 -13.07 -0.55
CA HIS A 352 9.56 -12.47 -1.83
C HIS A 352 11.04 -12.06 -1.87
N VAL A 353 11.63 -11.68 -0.72
CA VAL A 353 13.01 -11.20 -0.66
C VAL A 353 14.02 -12.33 -0.52
N GLN A 354 13.86 -13.23 0.46
CA GLN A 354 14.88 -14.27 0.75
C GLN A 354 15.21 -15.13 -0.47
N PRO A 355 14.23 -15.74 -1.18
CA PRO A 355 14.55 -16.57 -2.34
C PRO A 355 15.09 -15.75 -3.53
N ASN A 356 15.01 -14.43 -3.48
CA ASN A 356 15.44 -13.58 -4.59
C ASN A 356 16.63 -12.70 -4.19
N GLU A 357 17.31 -12.97 -3.07
CA GLU A 357 18.40 -12.13 -2.55
C GLU A 357 19.52 -11.96 -3.59
N ASP A 358 19.98 -13.04 -4.19
CA ASP A 358 21.02 -12.99 -5.23
C ASP A 358 20.55 -12.25 -6.49
N LEU A 359 19.29 -12.42 -6.89
CA LEU A 359 18.71 -11.72 -8.03
C LEU A 359 18.61 -10.20 -7.75
N ILE A 360 18.13 -9.84 -6.55
CA ILE A 360 18.06 -8.46 -6.07
C ILE A 360 19.46 -7.85 -6.08
N LEU A 361 20.43 -8.51 -5.45
CA LEU A 361 21.80 -8.03 -5.35
C LEU A 361 22.45 -7.88 -6.73
N ALA A 362 22.25 -8.83 -7.64
CA ALA A 362 22.76 -8.75 -9.01
C ALA A 362 22.22 -7.54 -9.78
N ASN A 363 21.00 -7.08 -9.47
CA ASN A 363 20.43 -5.87 -10.04
C ASN A 363 20.93 -4.60 -9.33
N LEU A 364 21.01 -4.61 -7.99
CA LEU A 364 21.54 -3.49 -7.20
C LEU A 364 23.00 -3.16 -7.56
N GLN A 365 23.83 -4.18 -7.82
CA GLN A 365 25.23 -4.01 -8.24
C GLN A 365 25.40 -3.29 -9.59
N ARG A 366 24.34 -3.21 -10.41
CA ARG A 366 24.37 -2.49 -11.70
C ARG A 366 24.02 -1.00 -11.56
N LEU A 367 23.56 -0.58 -10.39
CA LEU A 367 23.20 0.80 -10.13
C LEU A 367 24.45 1.69 -10.15
N LYS A 368 24.29 2.89 -10.73
CA LYS A 368 25.32 3.94 -10.67
C LYS A 368 24.95 4.91 -9.55
N GLY A 369 25.52 4.65 -8.37
CA GLY A 369 25.26 5.43 -7.16
C GLY A 369 24.11 4.87 -6.31
N LYS A 370 23.85 5.55 -5.19
CA LYS A 370 22.79 5.18 -4.24
C LYS A 370 21.41 5.45 -4.82
N ALA A 371 20.53 4.45 -4.74
CA ALA A 371 19.16 4.51 -5.24
C ALA A 371 18.16 5.06 -4.21
N ILE A 372 16.99 5.45 -4.72
CA ILE A 372 15.77 5.61 -3.93
C ILE A 372 14.99 4.29 -3.99
N SER A 373 14.73 3.69 -2.84
CA SER A 373 13.86 2.50 -2.74
C SER A 373 12.40 2.94 -2.63
N THR A 374 11.51 2.36 -3.42
CA THR A 374 10.08 2.70 -3.37
C THR A 374 9.16 1.52 -3.64
N GLY A 375 7.93 1.61 -3.14
CA GLY A 375 6.92 0.59 -3.37
C GLY A 375 5.59 0.93 -2.72
N HIS A 376 4.55 0.23 -3.17
CA HIS A 376 3.19 0.34 -2.68
C HIS A 376 2.72 -0.96 -2.01
N SER A 377 1.93 -0.88 -0.92
CA SER A 377 1.38 -2.07 -0.25
C SER A 377 2.49 -3.05 0.21
N LEU A 378 2.39 -4.34 -0.11
CA LEU A 378 3.47 -5.34 0.03
C LEU A 378 4.80 -4.87 -0.58
N GLY A 379 4.76 -4.24 -1.75
CA GLY A 379 5.95 -3.69 -2.41
C GLY A 379 6.61 -2.60 -1.57
N GLY A 380 5.82 -1.86 -0.78
CA GLY A 380 6.33 -0.90 0.20
C GLY A 380 7.00 -1.55 1.42
N ALA A 381 6.57 -2.75 1.83
CA ALA A 381 7.28 -3.53 2.85
C ALA A 381 8.62 -4.05 2.30
N ILE A 382 8.62 -4.57 1.07
CA ILE A 382 9.86 -4.98 0.37
C ILE A 382 10.81 -3.78 0.20
N ALA A 383 10.27 -2.61 -0.15
CA ALA A 383 11.03 -1.36 -0.28
C ALA A 383 11.65 -0.88 1.03
N GLN A 384 11.21 -1.37 2.19
CA GLN A 384 11.86 -1.14 3.48
C GLN A 384 12.84 -2.27 3.82
N LEU A 385 12.45 -3.52 3.57
CA LEU A 385 13.24 -4.70 3.89
C LEU A 385 14.55 -4.76 3.09
N VAL A 386 14.50 -4.51 1.77
CA VAL A 386 15.70 -4.59 0.92
C VAL A 386 16.77 -3.58 1.33
N PRO A 387 16.46 -2.28 1.58
CA PRO A 387 17.43 -1.35 2.14
C PRO A 387 17.94 -1.72 3.54
N ALA A 388 17.15 -2.40 4.37
CA ALA A 388 17.64 -2.87 5.67
C ALA A 388 18.68 -3.99 5.54
N LEU A 389 18.57 -4.81 4.49
CA LEU A 389 19.51 -5.90 4.18
C LEU A 389 20.74 -5.43 3.37
N HIS A 390 20.58 -4.44 2.50
CA HIS A 390 21.64 -3.93 1.62
C HIS A 390 21.73 -2.39 1.65
N PRO A 391 21.98 -1.78 2.82
CA PRO A 391 21.86 -0.33 3.01
C PRO A 391 22.85 0.50 2.19
N GLU A 392 23.98 -0.07 1.79
CA GLU A 392 25.01 0.60 0.99
C GLU A 392 24.52 1.04 -0.41
N TYR A 393 23.48 0.41 -0.95
CA TYR A 393 22.92 0.72 -2.27
C TYR A 393 21.86 1.82 -2.24
N PHE A 394 21.45 2.31 -1.07
CA PHE A 394 20.31 3.22 -0.96
C PHE A 394 20.66 4.52 -0.26
N GLY A 395 20.02 5.60 -0.72
CA GLY A 395 20.10 6.93 -0.11
C GLY A 395 18.83 7.32 0.63
N SER A 396 17.67 6.79 0.22
CA SER A 396 16.40 7.03 0.90
C SER A 396 15.36 5.97 0.56
N VAL A 397 14.32 5.88 1.39
CA VAL A 397 13.17 5.01 1.20
C VAL A 397 11.90 5.86 1.10
N VAL A 398 11.02 5.58 0.13
CA VAL A 398 9.74 6.27 -0.02
C VAL A 398 8.64 5.25 -0.29
N THR A 399 7.65 5.15 0.59
CA THR A 399 6.64 4.08 0.47
C THR A 399 5.22 4.61 0.51
N PHE A 400 4.30 3.92 -0.17
CA PHE A 400 2.88 4.28 -0.25
C PHE A 400 2.03 3.15 0.30
N GLN A 401 1.18 3.41 1.31
CA GLN A 401 0.35 2.39 1.97
C GLN A 401 1.10 1.11 2.37
N ALA A 402 2.35 1.25 2.78
CA ALA A 402 3.19 0.09 3.05
C ALA A 402 2.86 -0.55 4.38
N ALA A 403 2.89 -1.89 4.41
CA ALA A 403 3.05 -2.61 5.65
C ALA A 403 4.41 -2.30 6.28
N ASN A 404 4.50 -2.48 7.59
CA ASN A 404 5.75 -2.34 8.34
C ASN A 404 6.60 -3.63 8.22
N ILE A 405 7.83 -3.58 8.71
CA ILE A 405 8.75 -4.74 8.71
C ILE A 405 9.08 -5.18 10.15
N ASP A 406 9.89 -6.23 10.32
CA ASP A 406 10.35 -6.69 11.62
C ASP A 406 11.22 -5.61 12.30
N LYS A 407 11.01 -5.38 13.60
CA LYS A 407 11.79 -4.41 14.39
C LYS A 407 13.28 -4.74 14.39
N ALA A 408 13.65 -6.01 14.23
CA ALA A 408 15.05 -6.43 14.14
C ALA A 408 15.74 -5.87 12.89
N GLU A 409 15.04 -5.82 11.76
CA GLU A 409 15.56 -5.24 10.51
C GLU A 409 15.64 -3.71 10.62
N VAL A 410 14.65 -3.07 11.27
CA VAL A 410 14.74 -1.63 11.59
C VAL A 410 15.94 -1.33 12.51
N ALA A 411 16.22 -2.19 13.48
CA ALA A 411 17.36 -2.04 14.38
C ALA A 411 18.70 -2.16 13.64
N LYS A 412 18.83 -3.09 12.68
CA LYS A 412 20.01 -3.17 11.80
C LYS A 412 20.20 -1.88 11.01
N MET A 413 19.11 -1.32 10.48
CA MET A 413 19.17 -0.05 9.74
C MET A 413 19.60 1.12 10.62
N ARG A 414 19.08 1.20 11.85
CA ARG A 414 19.53 2.19 12.85
C ARG A 414 21.02 2.05 13.16
N GLN A 415 21.50 0.81 13.30
CA GLN A 415 22.91 0.54 13.54
C GLN A 415 23.76 0.99 12.35
N HIS A 416 23.33 0.73 11.11
CA HIS A 416 24.00 1.22 9.91
C HIS A 416 24.05 2.76 9.86
N ASN A 417 22.94 3.42 10.18
CA ASN A 417 22.84 4.88 10.16
C ASN A 417 23.61 5.57 11.31
N ALA A 418 23.96 4.84 12.38
CA ALA A 418 24.63 5.41 13.53
C ALA A 418 25.99 6.03 13.15
N GLY A 419 26.12 7.35 13.32
CA GLY A 419 27.35 8.08 13.02
C GLY A 419 27.59 8.40 11.55
N GLN A 420 26.64 8.10 10.65
CA GLN A 420 26.74 8.53 9.25
C GLN A 420 26.28 9.97 9.07
N ALA A 421 26.97 10.71 8.20
CA ALA A 421 26.60 12.07 7.81
C ALA A 421 25.27 12.10 7.05
N ASP A 422 25.05 11.10 6.19
CA ASP A 422 23.87 10.97 5.34
C ASP A 422 23.13 9.64 5.68
N PRO A 423 22.38 9.60 6.79
CA PRO A 423 21.61 8.41 7.15
C PRO A 423 20.50 8.17 6.13
N VAL A 424 20.24 6.90 5.83
CA VAL A 424 19.13 6.52 4.96
C VAL A 424 17.84 6.60 5.77
N LEU A 425 17.00 7.57 5.41
CA LEU A 425 15.72 7.83 6.07
C LEU A 425 14.55 7.51 5.15
N ALA A 426 13.40 7.23 5.77
CA ALA A 426 12.17 6.87 5.09
C ALA A 426 11.11 7.99 5.08
N ARG A 427 10.36 8.09 3.99
CA ARG A 427 9.12 8.89 3.90
C ARG A 427 7.97 7.95 3.58
N HIS A 428 6.99 7.87 4.46
CA HIS A 428 5.84 6.99 4.34
C HIS A 428 4.56 7.79 4.09
N TYR A 429 3.82 7.40 3.08
CA TYR A 429 2.57 8.01 2.68
C TYR A 429 1.42 7.06 2.98
N ARG A 430 0.42 7.52 3.73
CA ARG A 430 -0.70 6.70 4.19
C ARG A 430 -2.03 7.39 4.01
N VAL A 431 -3.07 6.58 3.80
CA VAL A 431 -4.46 7.01 3.77
C VAL A 431 -5.13 6.50 5.04
N GLU A 432 -5.93 7.37 5.64
CA GLU A 432 -6.73 7.03 6.81
C GLU A 432 -7.73 5.93 6.50
N GLY A 433 -7.84 4.95 7.40
CA GLY A 433 -8.71 3.77 7.22
C GLY A 433 -8.07 2.62 6.44
N ASP A 434 -6.89 2.81 5.83
CA ASP A 434 -6.13 1.69 5.27
C ASP A 434 -5.55 0.81 6.37
N ILE A 435 -5.82 -0.50 6.29
CA ILE A 435 -5.37 -1.50 7.26
C ILE A 435 -3.96 -2.02 6.98
N VAL A 436 -3.46 -1.95 5.74
CA VAL A 436 -2.17 -2.55 5.36
C VAL A 436 -1.01 -2.04 6.22
N PRO A 437 -0.90 -0.73 6.53
CA PRO A 437 0.15 -0.23 7.41
C PRO A 437 0.07 -0.67 8.88
N THR A 438 -0.93 -1.47 9.27
CA THR A 438 -1.03 -2.08 10.61
C THR A 438 -0.37 -3.46 10.71
N ALA A 439 -0.01 -4.05 9.55
CA ALA A 439 0.78 -5.27 9.47
C ALA A 439 2.28 -4.96 9.64
N GLY A 440 3.05 -5.91 10.15
CA GLY A 440 4.45 -5.73 10.50
C GLY A 440 4.64 -5.03 11.84
N GLN A 441 5.89 -4.98 12.33
CA GLN A 441 6.19 -4.51 13.68
C GLN A 441 6.54 -3.02 13.72
N GLN A 442 7.35 -2.56 12.77
CA GLN A 442 7.91 -1.22 12.79
C GLN A 442 8.30 -0.73 11.38
N ALA A 443 7.98 0.53 11.08
CA ALA A 443 8.46 1.20 9.87
C ALA A 443 9.94 1.59 10.03
N LEU A 444 10.67 1.71 8.93
CA LEU A 444 12.00 2.35 8.95
C LEU A 444 11.92 3.79 9.50
N ASP A 445 13.03 4.30 10.03
CA ASP A 445 13.02 5.62 10.66
C ASP A 445 12.85 6.77 9.65
N GLY A 446 11.99 7.72 10.00
CA GLY A 446 11.78 8.93 9.22
C GLY A 446 10.42 9.58 9.48
N GLN A 447 9.68 9.88 8.43
CA GLN A 447 8.41 10.61 8.49
C GLN A 447 7.25 9.81 7.92
N ILE A 448 6.07 10.01 8.50
CA ILE A 448 4.79 9.50 8.01
C ILE A 448 3.87 10.68 7.75
N THR A 449 3.40 10.80 6.51
CA THR A 449 2.41 11.78 6.07
C THR A 449 1.10 11.06 5.81
N TYR A 450 0.06 11.47 6.53
CA TYR A 450 -1.27 10.94 6.36
C TYR A 450 -2.17 11.85 5.52
N PHE A 451 -3.05 11.21 4.75
CA PHE A 451 -4.13 11.82 3.98
C PHE A 451 -5.44 11.12 4.29
N ASP A 452 -6.55 11.80 4.05
CA ASP A 452 -7.86 11.16 3.98
C ASP A 452 -8.29 11.18 2.51
N ARG A 453 -8.66 10.02 1.96
CA ARG A 453 -9.40 9.97 0.70
C ARG A 453 -10.85 10.32 1.01
N VAL A 454 -11.47 11.17 0.20
CA VAL A 454 -12.89 11.48 0.28
C VAL A 454 -13.48 11.62 -1.11
N SER A 455 -14.75 11.23 -1.27
CA SER A 455 -15.42 11.26 -2.56
C SER A 455 -16.85 11.79 -2.45
N ARG A 456 -17.48 12.00 -3.60
CA ARG A 456 -18.91 12.25 -3.76
C ARG A 456 -19.31 11.97 -5.20
N ASP A 457 -20.59 11.86 -5.47
CA ASP A 457 -21.09 11.76 -6.84
C ASP A 457 -20.66 12.98 -7.67
N LYS A 458 -20.17 12.73 -8.88
CA LYS A 458 -19.65 13.80 -9.75
C LYS A 458 -20.73 14.84 -10.06
N GLY A 459 -20.39 16.11 -9.89
CA GLY A 459 -21.28 17.23 -10.17
C GLY A 459 -22.31 17.52 -9.09
N THR A 460 -22.32 16.78 -7.97
CA THR A 460 -23.17 17.13 -6.83
C THR A 460 -22.53 18.21 -5.95
N SER A 461 -23.36 18.86 -5.13
CA SER A 461 -22.92 19.80 -4.10
C SER A 461 -22.80 19.14 -2.72
N GLU A 462 -22.89 17.81 -2.65
CA GLU A 462 -22.80 17.10 -1.39
C GLU A 462 -21.43 17.31 -0.74
N PRO A 463 -21.35 17.29 0.61
CA PRO A 463 -20.08 17.23 1.32
C PRO A 463 -19.29 16.02 0.86
N PHE A 464 -17.96 16.16 0.83
CA PHE A 464 -17.10 15.01 0.56
C PHE A 464 -17.15 14.05 1.75
N GLY A 465 -17.29 12.75 1.49
CA GLY A 465 -17.31 11.72 2.51
C GLY A 465 -16.89 10.38 1.93
N ASN A 466 -16.72 9.37 2.77
CA ASN A 466 -16.53 7.98 2.37
C ASN A 466 -17.14 7.09 3.46
N SER A 467 -17.65 5.93 3.06
CA SER A 467 -17.91 4.82 3.96
C SER A 467 -16.60 4.18 4.44
N ALA A 468 -16.66 3.44 5.56
CA ALA A 468 -15.52 2.64 6.03
C ALA A 468 -15.04 1.64 4.96
N LEU A 469 -15.97 1.04 4.21
CA LEU A 469 -15.64 0.11 3.13
C LEU A 469 -14.89 0.80 1.99
N GLU A 470 -15.30 2.01 1.59
CA GLU A 470 -14.58 2.79 0.57
C GLU A 470 -13.19 3.21 1.04
N ASN A 471 -13.02 3.53 2.33
CA ASN A 471 -11.70 3.83 2.88
C ASN A 471 -10.76 2.61 2.85
N ILE A 472 -11.27 1.41 3.13
CA ILE A 472 -10.47 0.18 3.08
C ILE A 472 -10.15 -0.20 1.62
N ALA A 473 -11.18 -0.30 0.78
CA ALA A 473 -11.02 -0.80 -0.58
C ALA A 473 -10.38 0.25 -1.52
N SER A 474 -10.97 1.45 -1.58
CA SER A 474 -10.51 2.50 -2.49
C SER A 474 -9.36 3.32 -1.91
N GLY A 475 -9.34 3.55 -0.59
CA GLY A 475 -8.26 4.29 0.08
C GLY A 475 -6.89 3.63 -0.08
N HIS A 476 -6.83 2.30 -0.03
CA HIS A 476 -5.58 1.55 -0.23
C HIS A 476 -4.99 1.78 -1.63
N VAL A 477 -5.79 1.68 -2.69
CA VAL A 477 -5.29 1.73 -4.08
C VAL A 477 -5.21 3.14 -4.67
N THR A 478 -5.50 4.17 -3.88
CA THR A 478 -5.54 5.56 -4.34
C THR A 478 -4.12 6.12 -4.55
N PRO A 479 -3.81 6.71 -5.73
CA PRO A 479 -2.60 7.51 -5.91
C PRO A 479 -2.76 8.85 -5.16
N MET A 480 -2.50 8.83 -3.85
CA MET A 480 -2.92 9.86 -2.91
C MET A 480 -2.27 11.22 -3.16
N LEU A 481 -1.00 11.25 -3.55
CA LEU A 481 -0.29 12.49 -3.85
C LEU A 481 -0.74 13.06 -5.19
N SER A 482 -0.95 12.20 -6.19
CA SER A 482 -1.49 12.59 -7.50
C SER A 482 -2.88 13.20 -7.38
N THR A 483 -3.73 12.60 -6.54
CA THR A 483 -5.05 13.13 -6.23
C THR A 483 -4.97 14.43 -5.42
N TYR A 484 -3.96 14.55 -4.54
CA TYR A 484 -3.76 15.74 -3.72
C TYR A 484 -3.41 16.95 -4.58
N ILE A 485 -2.47 16.79 -5.52
CA ILE A 485 -2.02 17.90 -6.39
C ILE A 485 -3.12 18.33 -7.36
N ARG A 486 -3.97 17.42 -7.87
CA ARG A 486 -5.13 17.78 -8.70
C ARG A 486 -6.17 18.63 -7.96
N GLY A 487 -6.19 18.57 -6.64
CA GLY A 487 -7.03 19.42 -5.81
C GLY A 487 -6.52 20.87 -5.67
N GLN A 488 -5.32 21.19 -6.15
CA GLN A 488 -4.68 22.50 -6.00
C GLN A 488 -4.92 23.40 -7.21
N LYS A 489 -4.87 24.72 -7.00
CA LYS A 489 -5.19 25.73 -8.04
C LYS A 489 -3.97 26.28 -8.79
N ASN A 490 -2.78 26.18 -8.21
CA ASN A 490 -1.54 26.71 -8.75
C ASN A 490 -0.46 25.64 -8.61
N LEU A 491 -0.26 24.86 -9.66
CA LEU A 491 0.80 23.85 -9.70
C LEU A 491 2.02 24.41 -10.43
N SER A 492 3.21 24.01 -10.02
CA SER A 492 4.40 24.19 -10.84
C SER A 492 4.30 23.34 -12.11
N GLU A 493 5.13 23.64 -13.10
CA GLU A 493 5.12 22.93 -14.38
C GLU A 493 5.26 21.41 -14.19
N ASP A 494 6.17 20.98 -13.30
CA ASP A 494 6.38 19.57 -13.02
C ASP A 494 5.17 18.89 -12.39
N LEU A 495 4.55 19.53 -11.40
CA LEU A 495 3.35 19.01 -10.76
C LEU A 495 2.16 19.02 -11.73
N GLN A 496 2.08 20.01 -12.62
CA GLN A 496 1.05 20.07 -13.65
C GLN A 496 1.17 18.88 -14.62
N VAL A 497 2.40 18.53 -15.04
CA VAL A 497 2.61 17.34 -15.88
C VAL A 497 2.15 16.07 -15.18
N ILE A 498 2.45 15.90 -13.89
CA ILE A 498 1.94 14.74 -13.14
C ILE A 498 0.41 14.80 -12.99
N ALA A 499 -0.18 15.96 -12.76
CA ALA A 499 -1.64 16.10 -12.67
C ALA A 499 -2.34 15.69 -13.98
N ASP A 500 -1.76 16.07 -15.13
CA ASP A 500 -2.34 15.81 -16.45
C ASP A 500 -2.07 14.38 -16.95
N GLN A 501 -0.83 13.92 -16.82
CA GLN A 501 -0.33 12.67 -17.39
C GLN A 501 -0.15 11.54 -16.36
N GLY A 502 -0.21 11.81 -15.06
CA GLY A 502 -0.05 10.79 -14.02
C GLY A 502 -1.31 9.97 -13.76
N LEU A 503 -1.16 8.95 -12.90
CA LEU A 503 -2.20 8.05 -12.44
C LEU A 503 -3.40 8.81 -11.86
N ARG A 504 -4.60 8.32 -12.13
CA ARG A 504 -5.87 8.82 -11.57
C ARG A 504 -6.43 7.86 -10.54
N ASP A 505 -7.15 8.44 -9.58
CA ASP A 505 -7.97 7.65 -8.68
C ASP A 505 -9.06 6.94 -9.49
N GLU A 506 -9.21 5.64 -9.30
CA GLU A 506 -10.13 4.80 -10.06
C GLU A 506 -11.58 5.29 -9.96
N GLY A 507 -11.97 5.91 -8.84
CA GLY A 507 -13.31 6.49 -8.67
C GLY A 507 -13.58 7.70 -9.59
N THR A 508 -12.53 8.33 -10.12
CA THR A 508 -12.67 9.41 -11.12
C THR A 508 -12.77 8.90 -12.55
N LEU A 509 -12.56 7.59 -12.74
CA LEU A 509 -12.61 6.93 -14.03
C LEU A 509 -13.92 6.15 -14.14
N SER A 510 -14.51 6.13 -15.33
CA SER A 510 -15.64 5.25 -15.61
C SER A 510 -15.07 3.90 -16.03
N ALA A 511 -15.29 2.84 -15.24
CA ALA A 511 -14.90 1.50 -15.68
C ALA A 511 -15.88 0.96 -16.74
N LYS A 512 -17.15 1.44 -16.78
CA LYS A 512 -18.18 1.06 -17.77
C LYS A 512 -19.26 2.13 -17.99
N PRO A 513 -19.96 2.14 -19.15
CA PRO A 513 -21.18 2.92 -19.33
C PRO A 513 -22.23 2.59 -18.24
N GLY A 514 -22.66 3.61 -17.48
CA GLY A 514 -23.68 3.47 -16.43
C GLY A 514 -23.13 3.37 -14.99
N GLU A 515 -21.82 3.21 -14.79
CA GLU A 515 -21.22 3.30 -13.45
C GLU A 515 -21.00 4.76 -13.03
N LYS A 516 -21.19 5.04 -11.74
CA LYS A 516 -21.08 6.40 -11.18
C LYS A 516 -19.62 6.85 -11.19
N VAL A 517 -19.35 7.94 -11.91
CA VAL A 517 -18.09 8.67 -11.77
C VAL A 517 -18.18 9.56 -10.53
N GLN A 518 -17.11 9.60 -9.74
CA GLN A 518 -17.03 10.39 -8.52
C GLN A 518 -16.12 11.61 -8.71
N ASP A 519 -16.41 12.69 -7.97
CA ASP A 519 -15.39 13.67 -7.62
C ASP A 519 -14.59 13.08 -6.45
N VAL A 520 -13.27 12.93 -6.60
CA VAL A 520 -12.41 12.40 -5.54
C VAL A 520 -11.37 13.42 -5.13
N LYS A 521 -11.06 13.49 -3.84
CA LYS A 521 -10.02 14.33 -3.25
C LYS A 521 -9.23 13.57 -2.21
N THR A 522 -8.00 14.00 -2.00
CA THR A 522 -7.23 13.65 -0.81
C THR A 522 -6.97 14.91 0.01
N VAL A 523 -7.24 14.80 1.31
CA VAL A 523 -7.11 15.90 2.26
C VAL A 523 -5.98 15.58 3.21
N PHE A 524 -4.92 16.41 3.20
CA PHE A 524 -3.82 16.27 4.14
C PHE A 524 -4.34 16.20 5.58
N ALA A 525 -3.81 15.25 6.32
CA ALA A 525 -4.34 14.88 7.61
C ALA A 525 -3.29 14.90 8.71
N GLY A 526 -1.99 15.00 8.43
CA GLY A 526 -0.98 15.23 9.46
C GLY A 526 0.37 14.58 9.15
N ASN A 527 1.42 15.10 9.80
CA ASN A 527 2.78 14.61 9.69
C ASN A 527 3.28 14.12 11.05
N TYR A 528 3.86 12.92 11.06
CA TYR A 528 4.34 12.23 12.25
C TYR A 528 5.77 11.78 12.02
N SER A 529 6.60 11.74 13.07
CA SER A 529 7.77 10.87 13.02
C SER A 529 7.31 9.42 13.11
N THR A 530 8.07 8.49 12.56
CA THR A 530 7.74 7.05 12.67
C THR A 530 7.71 6.56 14.12
N ALA A 531 8.47 7.20 15.01
CA ALA A 531 8.42 6.97 16.46
C ALA A 531 7.13 7.46 17.14
N GLN A 532 6.39 8.38 16.50
CA GLN A 532 5.15 8.98 16.99
C GLN A 532 3.93 8.56 16.16
N ASP A 533 4.06 7.50 15.38
CA ASP A 533 2.95 6.97 14.59
C ASP A 533 1.77 6.62 15.51
N PRO A 534 0.59 7.24 15.32
CA PRO A 534 -0.55 7.05 16.22
C PRO A 534 -1.29 5.72 16.01
N ARG A 535 -0.86 4.89 15.04
CA ARG A 535 -1.49 3.58 14.79
C ARG A 535 -1.02 2.51 15.77
N ILE A 536 -1.97 1.66 16.19
CA ILE A 536 -1.68 0.44 16.95
C ILE A 536 -1.20 -0.64 15.98
N GLN A 537 -0.04 -1.22 16.24
CA GLN A 537 0.52 -2.32 15.44
C GLN A 537 -0.18 -3.63 15.79
N ALA A 538 -0.77 -4.32 14.80
CA ALA A 538 -1.55 -5.54 15.01
C ALA A 538 -0.73 -6.84 14.85
N GLU A 539 0.61 -6.73 14.76
CA GLU A 539 1.49 -7.84 14.36
C GLU A 539 1.35 -9.11 15.20
N ASN A 540 1.21 -9.01 16.52
CA ASN A 540 1.11 -10.18 17.40
C ASN A 540 -0.04 -11.13 16.98
N LYS A 541 -1.08 -10.58 16.36
CA LYS A 541 -2.23 -11.36 15.89
C LYS A 541 -2.08 -11.83 14.46
N ARG A 542 -1.42 -11.07 13.58
CA ARG A 542 -0.97 -11.59 12.28
C ARG A 542 -0.08 -12.82 12.49
N LEU A 543 0.85 -12.78 13.43
CA LEU A 543 1.68 -13.92 13.83
C LEU A 543 0.84 -15.07 14.39
N THR A 544 -0.18 -14.78 15.20
CA THR A 544 -1.10 -15.82 15.72
C THR A 544 -1.88 -16.49 14.58
N LEU A 545 -2.37 -15.72 13.60
CA LEU A 545 -3.02 -16.29 12.42
C LEU A 545 -2.03 -17.09 11.58
N ALA A 546 -0.88 -16.51 11.22
CA ALA A 546 0.14 -17.19 10.44
C ALA A 546 0.63 -18.49 11.12
N ASN A 547 0.57 -18.57 12.45
CA ASN A 547 0.89 -19.77 13.22
C ASN A 547 -0.28 -20.76 13.38
N ASN A 548 -1.53 -20.30 13.20
CA ASN A 548 -2.75 -21.12 13.24
C ASN A 548 -3.20 -21.61 11.85
N VAL A 549 -2.75 -20.93 10.81
CA VAL A 549 -2.75 -21.41 9.43
C VAL A 549 -1.67 -22.50 9.38
N GLY A 550 -2.08 -23.74 9.08
CA GLY A 550 -1.27 -24.95 9.29
C GLY A 550 -1.79 -25.90 10.38
N LEU A 551 -2.96 -25.64 10.99
CA LEU A 551 -3.56 -26.56 11.98
C LEU A 551 -4.27 -27.79 11.38
N TYR A 552 -4.55 -27.79 10.07
CA TYR A 552 -5.21 -28.89 9.38
C TYR A 552 -4.54 -29.18 8.01
N PRO A 553 -3.62 -30.16 7.97
CA PRO A 553 -3.04 -30.64 6.71
C PRO A 553 -4.13 -31.03 5.70
N GLY A 554 -4.00 -30.58 4.45
CA GLY A 554 -4.93 -30.87 3.35
C GLY A 554 -6.08 -29.88 3.15
N THR A 555 -6.24 -28.88 4.04
CA THR A 555 -7.24 -27.79 3.90
C THR A 555 -6.64 -26.39 4.03
N ASP A 556 -5.31 -26.27 4.09
CA ASP A 556 -4.61 -25.01 4.29
C ASP A 556 -4.40 -24.24 2.98
N LEU A 557 -4.74 -22.95 2.99
CA LEU A 557 -4.54 -22.01 1.88
C LEU A 557 -3.05 -21.83 1.52
N PHE A 558 -2.15 -21.90 2.51
CA PHE A 558 -0.70 -21.90 2.26
C PHE A 558 -0.26 -23.17 1.55
N GLU A 559 -0.65 -24.33 2.07
CA GLU A 559 -0.32 -25.62 1.47
C GLU A 559 -0.84 -25.71 0.04
N ALA A 560 -2.08 -25.29 -0.21
CA ALA A 560 -2.66 -25.24 -1.55
C ALA A 560 -1.91 -24.27 -2.49
N THR A 561 -1.54 -23.08 -2.00
CA THR A 561 -0.76 -22.10 -2.78
C THR A 561 0.63 -22.61 -3.09
N VAL A 562 1.31 -23.23 -2.12
CA VAL A 562 2.62 -23.87 -2.30
C VAL A 562 2.50 -24.98 -3.33
N TYR A 563 1.59 -25.95 -3.18
CA TYR A 563 1.48 -27.04 -4.16
C TYR A 563 1.08 -26.57 -5.55
N ALA A 564 0.25 -25.53 -5.68
CA ALA A 564 -0.10 -24.95 -6.98
C ALA A 564 1.11 -24.35 -7.70
N ASN A 565 2.11 -23.86 -6.96
CA ASN A 565 3.23 -23.08 -7.49
C ASN A 565 4.60 -23.75 -7.33
N ILE A 566 4.72 -24.86 -6.60
CA ILE A 566 6.01 -25.47 -6.26
C ILE A 566 6.76 -25.96 -7.51
N ALA A 567 6.05 -26.53 -8.49
CA ALA A 567 6.66 -26.97 -9.75
C ALA A 567 7.21 -25.78 -10.56
N TYR A 568 6.47 -24.67 -10.58
CA TYR A 568 6.90 -23.44 -11.23
C TYR A 568 8.13 -22.84 -10.55
N ASN A 569 8.09 -22.66 -9.23
CA ASN A 569 9.21 -22.09 -8.48
C ASN A 569 10.46 -22.99 -8.48
N THR A 570 10.28 -24.31 -8.44
CA THR A 570 11.39 -25.26 -8.57
C THR A 570 12.03 -25.12 -9.94
N LEU A 571 11.25 -25.20 -11.03
CA LEU A 571 11.80 -25.05 -12.37
C LEU A 571 12.47 -23.69 -12.56
N LEU A 572 11.84 -22.62 -12.06
CA LEU A 572 12.38 -21.27 -12.11
C LEU A 572 13.74 -21.18 -11.40
N SER A 573 13.89 -21.70 -10.18
CA SER A 573 15.19 -21.72 -9.47
C SER A 573 16.29 -22.38 -10.31
N HIS A 574 16.03 -23.56 -10.90
CA HIS A 574 17.02 -24.24 -11.74
C HIS A 574 17.39 -23.46 -13.00
N VAL A 575 16.41 -22.80 -13.64
CA VAL A 575 16.64 -21.95 -14.80
C VAL A 575 17.39 -20.66 -14.40
N GLU A 576 17.08 -20.08 -13.24
CA GLU A 576 17.78 -18.90 -12.70
C GLU A 576 19.25 -19.21 -12.40
N ASN A 577 19.55 -20.40 -11.86
CA ASN A 577 20.92 -20.87 -11.66
C ASN A 577 21.72 -20.91 -12.98
N LEU A 578 21.09 -21.35 -14.08
CA LEU A 578 21.69 -21.25 -15.41
C LEU A 578 21.87 -19.79 -15.84
N ALA A 579 20.91 -18.91 -15.57
CA ALA A 579 21.01 -17.49 -15.90
C ALA A 579 22.11 -16.79 -15.08
N ALA A 580 22.36 -17.23 -13.85
CA ALA A 580 23.41 -16.74 -12.96
C ALA A 580 24.81 -17.24 -13.36
N ASP A 581 24.93 -18.48 -13.85
CA ASP A 581 26.20 -19.14 -14.20
C ASP A 581 27.04 -18.35 -15.20
N LYS A 582 28.09 -17.69 -14.74
CA LYS A 582 28.96 -16.81 -15.56
C LYS A 582 29.69 -17.54 -16.68
N THR A 583 29.70 -18.88 -16.71
CA THR A 583 30.27 -19.64 -17.83
C THR A 583 29.40 -19.59 -19.08
N ILE A 584 28.08 -19.43 -18.93
CA ILE A 584 27.13 -19.26 -20.04
C ILE A 584 27.20 -17.81 -20.52
N LYS A 585 27.73 -17.59 -21.73
CA LYS A 585 28.05 -16.24 -22.22
C LYS A 585 26.96 -15.59 -23.06
N THR A 586 26.06 -16.40 -23.62
CA THR A 586 25.07 -15.92 -24.60
C THR A 586 23.66 -16.37 -24.24
N LEU A 587 22.68 -15.55 -24.62
CA LEU A 587 21.26 -15.88 -24.51
C LEU A 587 20.90 -17.17 -25.27
N ALA A 588 21.52 -17.41 -26.43
CA ALA A 588 21.30 -18.61 -27.22
C ALA A 588 21.77 -19.87 -26.49
N GLU A 589 22.94 -19.82 -25.86
CA GLU A 589 23.46 -20.93 -25.04
C GLU A 589 22.59 -21.16 -23.80
N PHE A 590 22.18 -20.08 -23.12
CA PHE A 590 21.25 -20.14 -22.00
C PHE A 590 19.93 -20.82 -22.39
N LYS A 591 19.28 -20.36 -23.47
CA LYS A 591 18.05 -20.95 -23.99
C LYS A 591 18.23 -22.42 -24.33
N LYS A 592 19.37 -22.80 -24.93
CA LYS A 592 19.67 -24.20 -25.24
C LYS A 592 19.71 -25.05 -23.96
N ARG A 593 20.48 -24.65 -22.95
CA ARG A 593 20.61 -25.40 -21.70
C ARG A 593 19.31 -25.43 -20.89
N ALA A 594 18.58 -24.32 -20.83
CA ALA A 594 17.26 -24.26 -20.18
C ALA A 594 16.26 -25.18 -20.89
N ASN A 595 16.27 -25.25 -22.22
CA ASN A 595 15.43 -26.17 -22.98
C ASN A 595 15.82 -27.64 -22.77
N GLU A 596 17.12 -27.94 -22.60
CA GLU A 596 17.60 -29.29 -22.26
C GLU A 596 17.14 -29.69 -20.85
N LEU A 597 17.23 -28.78 -19.88
CA LEU A 597 16.71 -28.96 -18.52
C LEU A 597 15.21 -29.28 -18.53
N MET A 598 14.41 -28.48 -19.24
CA MET A 598 12.94 -28.67 -19.33
C MET A 598 12.55 -29.96 -20.05
N LYS A 599 13.35 -30.45 -21.02
CA LYS A 599 13.08 -31.73 -21.70
C LYS A 599 13.37 -32.95 -20.81
N GLY A 600 14.03 -32.76 -19.68
CA GLY A 600 14.34 -33.83 -18.74
C GLY A 600 13.05 -34.39 -18.14
N SER A 601 12.83 -35.70 -18.28
CA SER A 601 11.72 -36.38 -17.61
C SER A 601 11.98 -36.67 -16.13
N ALA A 602 13.20 -36.40 -15.65
CA ALA A 602 13.59 -36.59 -14.26
C ALA A 602 12.98 -35.46 -13.40
N PRO A 603 12.40 -35.77 -12.23
CA PRO A 603 11.96 -34.73 -11.32
C PRO A 603 13.14 -33.86 -10.85
N LEU A 604 12.87 -32.57 -10.65
CA LEU A 604 13.89 -31.61 -10.23
C LEU A 604 13.96 -31.52 -8.71
N PRO A 605 15.15 -31.49 -8.09
CA PRO A 605 15.24 -31.34 -6.63
C PRO A 605 14.71 -29.96 -6.21
N LEU A 606 14.05 -29.91 -5.05
CA LEU A 606 13.57 -28.67 -4.44
C LEU A 606 14.74 -27.73 -4.12
N ASP A 607 14.47 -26.43 -4.23
CA ASP A 607 15.41 -25.40 -3.79
C ASP A 607 15.50 -25.36 -2.25
N PRO A 608 16.69 -25.11 -1.66
CA PRO A 608 16.83 -24.98 -0.21
C PRO A 608 15.87 -23.99 0.45
N ASP A 609 15.53 -22.88 -0.22
CA ASP A 609 14.57 -21.90 0.29
C ASP A 609 13.15 -22.45 0.30
N ASP A 610 12.78 -23.27 -0.69
CA ASP A 610 11.47 -23.95 -0.72
C ASP A 610 11.38 -25.02 0.39
N VAL A 611 12.50 -25.70 0.67
CA VAL A 611 12.61 -26.59 1.83
C VAL A 611 12.47 -25.80 3.13
N ALA A 612 13.10 -24.63 3.25
CA ALA A 612 12.94 -23.79 4.44
C ALA A 612 11.49 -23.29 4.59
N LEU A 613 10.87 -22.85 3.51
CA LEU A 613 9.48 -22.40 3.47
C LEU A 613 8.52 -23.49 3.96
N SER A 614 8.62 -24.70 3.41
CA SER A 614 7.77 -25.83 3.83
C SER A 614 7.89 -26.19 5.31
N LYS A 615 9.09 -26.02 5.90
CA LYS A 615 9.34 -26.26 7.34
C LYS A 615 8.69 -25.17 8.19
N VAL A 616 8.80 -23.91 7.78
CA VAL A 616 8.14 -22.81 8.49
C VAL A 616 6.62 -22.94 8.42
N LEU A 617 6.09 -23.40 7.29
CA LEU A 617 4.67 -23.65 7.09
C LEU A 617 4.18 -24.95 7.74
N LYS A 618 5.07 -25.72 8.40
CA LYS A 618 4.76 -27.00 9.04
C LYS A 618 3.96 -27.92 8.12
N MET A 619 4.33 -27.97 6.84
CA MET A 619 3.72 -28.92 5.90
C MET A 619 4.14 -30.33 6.35
N ASP A 620 3.27 -31.00 7.11
CA ASP A 620 3.54 -32.29 7.72
C ASP A 620 4.01 -33.26 6.63
N HIS A 621 5.08 -34.03 6.90
CA HIS A 621 5.58 -35.05 5.97
C HIS A 621 4.63 -36.26 5.83
N TYR A 622 3.59 -36.31 6.67
CA TYR A 622 2.63 -37.41 6.73
C TYR A 622 1.21 -36.94 7.06
N GLU A 623 0.23 -37.32 6.25
CA GLU A 623 -1.19 -37.10 6.50
C GLU A 623 -1.88 -38.38 6.97
N THR A 624 -3.02 -38.23 7.66
CA THR A 624 -3.84 -39.39 8.07
C THR A 624 -4.57 -39.96 6.86
N ASP A 625 -4.33 -41.23 6.54
CA ASP A 625 -5.01 -41.90 5.42
C ASP A 625 -6.39 -42.42 5.86
N TYR A 626 -7.39 -41.54 5.81
CA TYR A 626 -8.77 -41.91 6.11
C TYR A 626 -9.40 -42.85 5.06
N ALA A 627 -8.78 -42.99 3.89
CA ALA A 627 -9.22 -43.95 2.87
C ALA A 627 -8.68 -45.37 3.14
N ALA A 628 -7.59 -45.49 3.91
CA ALA A 628 -7.09 -46.77 4.37
C ALA A 628 -7.97 -47.35 5.49
N ARG A 629 -7.93 -48.69 5.62
CA ARG A 629 -8.67 -49.37 6.69
C ARG A 629 -8.14 -48.92 8.08
N PRO A 630 -9.01 -48.50 9.00
CA PRO A 630 -8.59 -48.14 10.35
C PRO A 630 -8.03 -49.37 11.09
N MET A 631 -6.95 -49.17 11.83
CA MET A 631 -6.40 -50.15 12.75
C MET A 631 -7.19 -50.09 14.05
N SER A 632 -7.68 -51.25 14.49
CA SER A 632 -8.35 -51.38 15.77
C SER A 632 -7.32 -51.22 16.89
N THR A 633 -7.52 -50.22 17.75
CA THR A 633 -6.87 -50.20 19.05
C THR A 633 -7.88 -50.72 20.06
N GLY A 634 -7.45 -51.61 20.97
CA GLY A 634 -8.32 -52.23 21.97
C GLY A 634 -9.04 -51.27 22.94
N TYR A 635 -8.92 -49.96 22.73
CA TYR A 635 -9.56 -48.86 23.47
C TYR A 635 -10.72 -48.21 22.70
N GLY A 636 -11.15 -48.77 21.56
CA GLY A 636 -12.37 -48.34 20.85
C GLY A 636 -12.22 -47.08 19.99
N ILE A 637 -11.04 -46.47 19.93
CA ILE A 637 -10.74 -45.35 19.02
C ILE A 637 -9.97 -45.89 17.81
N PRO A 638 -10.53 -45.83 16.58
CA PRO A 638 -9.84 -46.28 15.39
C PRO A 638 -8.62 -45.40 15.10
N ILE A 639 -7.45 -46.01 14.90
CA ILE A 639 -6.24 -45.31 14.42
C ILE A 639 -6.11 -45.55 12.93
N TYR A 640 -6.09 -44.48 12.15
CA TYR A 640 -5.83 -44.57 10.72
C TYR A 640 -4.32 -44.53 10.46
N PRO A 641 -3.80 -45.31 9.50
CA PRO A 641 -2.39 -45.25 9.14
C PRO A 641 -2.04 -43.89 8.54
N LYS A 642 -0.77 -43.52 8.67
CA LYS A 642 -0.22 -42.31 8.06
C LYS A 642 0.27 -42.62 6.64
N LYS A 643 0.00 -41.75 5.68
CA LYS A 643 0.63 -41.78 4.34
C LYS A 643 1.51 -40.55 4.15
N ALA A 644 2.58 -40.70 3.36
CA ALA A 644 3.47 -39.58 3.05
C ALA A 644 2.69 -38.49 2.30
N THR A 645 2.92 -37.23 2.65
CA THR A 645 2.35 -36.09 1.93
C THR A 645 3.11 -35.84 0.62
N PRO A 646 2.52 -35.08 -0.33
CA PRO A 646 3.21 -34.71 -1.57
C PRO A 646 4.57 -34.04 -1.32
N ILE A 647 4.70 -33.20 -0.28
CA ILE A 647 5.98 -32.51 0.02
C ILE A 647 7.11 -33.48 0.41
N ASP A 648 6.81 -34.56 1.13
CA ASP A 648 7.80 -35.59 1.47
C ASP A 648 8.28 -36.36 0.23
N THR A 649 7.38 -36.58 -0.72
CA THR A 649 7.74 -37.13 -2.03
C THR A 649 8.66 -36.16 -2.78
N TYR A 650 8.37 -34.86 -2.76
CA TYR A 650 9.22 -33.86 -3.40
C TYR A 650 10.62 -33.76 -2.78
N PHE A 651 10.77 -33.92 -1.46
CA PHE A 651 12.11 -33.99 -0.85
C PHE A 651 12.92 -35.20 -1.30
N ARG A 652 12.26 -36.36 -1.41
CA ARG A 652 12.95 -37.63 -1.70
C ARG A 652 13.20 -37.86 -3.18
N GLN A 653 12.27 -37.44 -4.02
CA GLN A 653 12.23 -37.80 -5.44
C GLN A 653 12.37 -36.59 -6.36
N GLY A 654 12.23 -35.37 -5.84
CA GLY A 654 12.13 -34.14 -6.64
C GLY A 654 10.69 -33.84 -7.08
N VAL A 655 10.50 -32.65 -7.64
CA VAL A 655 9.23 -32.15 -8.17
C VAL A 655 9.15 -32.48 -9.65
N ARG A 656 8.09 -33.18 -10.04
CA ARG A 656 7.76 -33.37 -11.46
C ARG A 656 7.22 -32.07 -12.03
N VAL A 657 7.82 -31.62 -13.12
CA VAL A 657 7.39 -30.42 -13.83
C VAL A 657 6.31 -30.80 -14.86
N PRO A 658 5.11 -30.20 -14.80
CA PRO A 658 4.09 -30.38 -15.85
C PRO A 658 4.40 -29.55 -17.11
N ASP A 659 3.97 -30.03 -18.29
CA ASP A 659 4.18 -29.36 -19.58
C ASP A 659 3.71 -27.89 -19.61
N TYR A 660 2.61 -27.56 -18.91
CA TYR A 660 2.12 -26.18 -18.86
C TYR A 660 3.06 -25.25 -18.08
N VAL A 661 3.73 -25.77 -17.04
CA VAL A 661 4.74 -25.02 -16.26
C VAL A 661 6.00 -24.84 -17.10
N GLU A 662 6.42 -25.88 -17.82
CA GLU A 662 7.55 -25.76 -18.75
C GLU A 662 7.29 -24.69 -19.80
N GLN A 663 6.10 -24.69 -20.41
CA GLN A 663 5.74 -23.69 -21.41
C GLN A 663 5.74 -22.28 -20.80
N GLN A 664 5.18 -22.12 -19.61
CA GLN A 664 5.17 -20.83 -18.90
C GLN A 664 6.59 -20.30 -18.64
N VAL A 665 7.52 -21.13 -18.16
CA VAL A 665 8.92 -20.70 -17.94
C VAL A 665 9.66 -20.51 -19.26
N ARG A 666 9.38 -21.32 -20.27
CA ARG A 666 9.95 -21.21 -21.63
C ARG A 666 9.65 -19.85 -22.25
N ASP A 667 8.42 -19.38 -22.09
CA ASP A 667 7.97 -18.07 -22.60
C ASP A 667 8.64 -16.90 -21.86
N GLN A 668 9.22 -17.15 -20.68
CA GLN A 668 9.89 -16.14 -19.86
C GLN A 668 11.42 -16.18 -19.93
N LEU A 669 12.04 -17.10 -20.68
CA LEU A 669 13.50 -17.25 -20.70
C LEU A 669 14.25 -15.95 -21.04
N ASP A 670 13.71 -15.15 -21.96
CA ASP A 670 14.31 -13.84 -22.28
C ASP A 670 14.29 -12.89 -21.08
N ILE A 671 13.17 -12.83 -20.36
CA ILE A 671 13.02 -11.98 -19.18
C ILE A 671 13.94 -12.46 -18.05
N ILE A 672 13.99 -13.77 -17.81
CA ILE A 672 14.84 -14.38 -16.76
C ILE A 672 16.32 -14.09 -17.05
N TRP A 673 16.79 -14.29 -18.28
CA TRP A 673 18.16 -13.96 -18.67
C TRP A 673 18.47 -12.49 -18.45
N LYS A 674 17.61 -11.58 -18.93
CA LYS A 674 17.79 -10.13 -18.77
C LYS A 674 17.81 -9.71 -17.30
N SER A 675 16.99 -10.33 -16.46
CA SER A 675 16.95 -10.08 -15.01
C SER A 675 18.31 -10.37 -14.35
N TRP A 676 18.94 -11.48 -14.71
CA TRP A 676 20.24 -11.92 -14.16
C TRP A 676 21.47 -11.32 -14.85
N ARG A 677 21.34 -10.84 -16.10
CA ARG A 677 22.48 -10.32 -16.88
C ARG A 677 22.46 -8.82 -17.11
N GLY A 678 21.31 -8.17 -17.01
CA GLY A 678 21.14 -6.74 -17.30
C GLY A 678 21.38 -6.39 -18.77
N GLN A 679 21.12 -7.33 -19.69
CA GLN A 679 21.36 -7.21 -21.13
C GLN A 679 20.11 -6.81 -21.91
#